data_AF-A0A915VKI4-F1
#
_entry.id   AF-A0A915VKI4-F1
#
_cell.length_a   1.000
_cell.length_b   1.000
_cell.length_c   1.000
_cell.angle_alpha   90.00
_cell.angle_beta   90.00
_cell.angle_gamma   90.00
#
_symmetry.space_group_name_H-M   'P 1'
#
loop_
_entity.id
_entity.type
_entity.pdbx_description
1 polymer ?
#
loop_
_entity_poly.entity_id
_entity_poly.type
_entity_poly.pdbx_seq_one_letter_code
_entity_poly.pdbx_strand_id
1 'polypeptide(L)'
;MKKIVLFLLLAICQLSYGQSGITSATPDYTTAGFTSEPLKVGDAITINESTAHPYNPTGIEAVIFEKEFYNKYSSYIKIYFKNFDLAPGDYVEIISPNTGESIIYAGQGKIIDQNNTMISDFWSQVLFDERVIVRLHSIAGSNHYGFDIAEVAYGYPQEQIDAILNEKSICGQDDKEPVICYNGTTMHDKGRAVCRLLIGGTGSCTGWLLGCDGHVMTNNHCIGTSSDAANTDFIFNYHHTNCNGSGNSVSDVVAASANFIKTSSSLDYTLVQLPVNPTNTYGYLSLSSVAPTINDRIYIVGHPGGRRKEITVVTDQGGDANGNAIVNQMTTTGIRYYADTEGGSSGSPVLDFNSNLVVAIHNTGGCTNGSSGRSDQLIAAIAADMPNCGIDSSGGAIPVPCGTTITSFPYTESFENTTGAWTQGTNDDFDWTLLSGATPSNATGPTAANEGTYYIYMEATAPNSPSKNAKLLSPCFDLTGVSYPELAFNYSMYGVNMGTLSLEVSTNNSTWTTLWSRTGDQGPDWIPDTIDLNAYTNESSVRIRFNGTTGSDFRSDIAIDAFSIGAGTPDCTPINTFPYTESFENTLGDWTQGTGDDFDWAIHTGATQSNNTGPATASAGNYYVYMEASAPNNPSKDAFLVSPCFDLSGIQFPELTFMYHMYGADMGALEVEVSTGGGTWTSVWTRTGDQGNAWLAATIDLSAYTNATDLRIRFNGTTGSSWGSDIAVDAVSVGAVSYSCPTTITNFPYTESFENTLGAWMQETNDDFDWAVLSGATPTSTTGPAMANDGTYYVYMEASSPNYPSRTAILTSPCFDLSTVTDPELTFDYHMYGADMGVLILEARTASSNWATLWARVNDQGNNWLTATIDLSSYASATDLKLRFRGTTGSSWFSDIAIDAFSIVSTTTTNVIATQNEQSFLAVAPNPFNDYLEIATNIKGLSKYTITNVQGQIVQVGEINDKTIQVDRLITGVYFISFTNGQEHITRKIVKQ
;
A
#
# COMPACT_ATOMS: atom_id res chain seq x y z
N MET A 1 -62.18 -38.32 0.58
CA MET A 1 -63.27 -38.47 -0.42
C MET A 1 -63.68 -37.08 -0.92
N LYS A 2 -63.52 -36.85 -2.23
CA LYS A 2 -64.18 -35.88 -3.16
C LYS A 2 -64.16 -34.34 -2.90
N LYS A 3 -63.39 -33.68 -3.80
CA LYS A 3 -63.51 -32.36 -4.50
C LYS A 3 -64.79 -31.52 -4.28
N ILE A 4 -64.63 -30.17 -4.33
CA ILE A 4 -65.29 -29.25 -5.30
C ILE A 4 -64.68 -27.83 -5.24
N VAL A 5 -64.64 -27.21 -6.43
CA VAL A 5 -64.11 -25.90 -6.86
C VAL A 5 -65.12 -24.77 -6.60
N LEU A 6 -64.66 -23.52 -6.40
CA LEU A 6 -65.41 -22.33 -6.83
C LEU A 6 -64.48 -21.15 -7.22
N PHE A 7 -64.77 -20.59 -8.41
CA PHE A 7 -64.18 -19.42 -9.07
C PHE A 7 -65.23 -18.29 -9.11
N LEU A 8 -64.81 -17.00 -9.21
CA LEU A 8 -65.44 -15.78 -9.78
C LEU A 8 -65.12 -14.52 -8.92
N LEU A 9 -64.89 -13.28 -9.40
CA LEU A 9 -64.74 -12.63 -10.73
C LEU A 9 -64.37 -11.11 -10.52
N LEU A 10 -64.02 -10.40 -11.62
CA LEU A 10 -64.03 -8.93 -11.89
C LEU A 10 -62.88 -8.02 -11.36
N ALA A 11 -62.36 -7.03 -12.10
CA ALA A 11 -62.72 -6.43 -13.39
C ALA A 11 -61.53 -5.74 -14.08
N ILE A 12 -61.55 -5.73 -15.41
CA ILE A 12 -60.78 -4.84 -16.31
C ILE A 12 -61.73 -3.72 -16.77
N CYS A 13 -61.24 -2.48 -16.84
CA CYS A 13 -61.81 -1.44 -17.71
C CYS A 13 -60.66 -0.61 -18.31
N GLN A 14 -60.62 -0.59 -19.65
CA GLN A 14 -59.75 0.28 -20.45
C GLN A 14 -60.44 1.63 -20.71
N LEU A 15 -59.63 2.68 -20.85
CA LEU A 15 -59.93 3.83 -21.70
C LEU A 15 -58.63 4.32 -22.35
N SER A 16 -58.67 4.48 -23.67
CA SER A 16 -57.62 5.01 -24.53
C SER A 16 -57.76 6.53 -24.72
N TYR A 17 -56.65 7.26 -24.89
CA TYR A 17 -56.36 8.13 -26.05
C TYR A 17 -55.04 8.89 -25.86
N GLY A 18 -54.25 9.03 -26.94
CA GLY A 18 -53.31 10.14 -27.14
C GLY A 18 -51.86 9.76 -27.46
N GLN A 19 -51.58 9.35 -28.70
CA GLN A 19 -50.22 9.41 -29.27
C GLN A 19 -49.85 10.86 -29.60
N SER A 20 -48.67 11.30 -29.15
CA SER A 20 -47.87 12.34 -29.79
C SER A 20 -46.41 11.93 -29.64
N GLY A 21 -45.74 11.73 -30.78
CA GLY A 21 -44.40 11.16 -30.86
C GLY A 21 -43.32 12.04 -30.24
N ILE A 22 -42.38 11.39 -29.56
CA ILE A 22 -41.03 11.90 -29.32
C ILE A 22 -40.08 10.75 -29.65
N THR A 23 -39.06 11.10 -30.43
CA THR A 23 -38.05 10.26 -31.05
C THR A 23 -37.22 9.45 -30.05
N SER A 24 -36.81 8.26 -30.47
CA SER A 24 -35.92 7.32 -29.80
C SER A 24 -34.64 7.97 -29.25
N ALA A 25 -34.45 7.88 -27.94
CA ALA A 25 -33.14 7.86 -27.30
C ALA A 25 -33.16 6.73 -26.27
N THR A 26 -32.23 5.78 -26.45
CA THR A 26 -31.93 4.68 -25.54
C THR A 26 -31.70 5.21 -24.11
N PRO A 27 -32.30 4.63 -23.06
CA PRO A 27 -31.90 4.95 -21.70
C PRO A 27 -30.52 4.35 -21.44
N ASP A 28 -29.55 5.22 -21.25
CA ASP A 28 -28.21 4.87 -20.78
C ASP A 28 -28.30 4.52 -19.28
N TYR A 29 -28.19 3.23 -18.97
CA TYR A 29 -28.25 2.69 -17.61
C TYR A 29 -26.85 2.65 -17.00
N THR A 30 -26.35 3.75 -16.43
CA THR A 30 -25.12 3.70 -15.61
C THR A 30 -25.18 4.60 -14.38
N THR A 31 -26.16 4.41 -13.48
CA THR A 31 -26.07 4.82 -12.06
C THR A 31 -27.04 4.02 -11.20
N ALA A 32 -26.63 2.83 -10.76
CA ALA A 32 -27.16 2.20 -9.56
C ALA A 32 -25.97 1.53 -8.85
N GLY A 33 -25.60 2.08 -7.69
CA GLY A 33 -24.48 1.59 -6.88
C GLY A 33 -24.66 0.13 -6.53
N PHE A 34 -23.64 -0.68 -6.85
CA PHE A 34 -23.50 -2.03 -6.33
C PHE A 34 -22.72 -1.96 -5.03
N THR A 35 -23.39 -2.24 -3.92
CA THR A 35 -22.73 -2.60 -2.66
C THR A 35 -22.04 -3.95 -2.86
N SER A 36 -20.71 -4.00 -2.73
CA SER A 36 -19.94 -5.25 -2.73
C SER A 36 -20.12 -5.95 -1.38
N GLU A 37 -21.18 -6.72 -1.23
CA GLU A 37 -21.51 -7.49 -0.02
C GLU A 37 -21.88 -8.93 -0.41
N PRO A 38 -21.72 -9.92 0.49
CA PRO A 38 -22.16 -11.29 0.24
C PRO A 38 -23.65 -11.34 -0.13
N LEU A 39 -24.05 -12.33 -0.95
CA LEU A 39 -25.47 -12.51 -1.25
C LEU A 39 -26.24 -12.82 0.04
N LYS A 40 -27.25 -12.02 0.35
CA LYS A 40 -28.11 -12.27 1.50
C LYS A 40 -29.03 -13.47 1.24
N VAL A 41 -28.86 -14.52 2.03
CA VAL A 41 -29.58 -15.81 1.96
C VAL A 41 -30.33 -16.15 3.26
N GLY A 42 -30.49 -15.18 4.15
CA GLY A 42 -31.24 -15.32 5.40
C GLY A 42 -31.34 -14.01 6.18
N ASP A 43 -32.14 -14.02 7.23
CA ASP A 43 -32.24 -12.94 8.21
C ASP A 43 -31.79 -13.40 9.58
N ALA A 44 -30.94 -12.59 10.24
CA ALA A 44 -30.60 -12.74 11.63
C ALA A 44 -31.60 -11.95 12.49
N ILE A 45 -32.21 -12.62 13.45
CA ILE A 45 -33.17 -12.03 14.38
C ILE A 45 -32.52 -12.01 15.76
N THR A 46 -32.47 -10.83 16.39
CA THR A 46 -31.99 -10.69 17.75
C THR A 46 -32.91 -11.39 18.74
N ILE A 47 -32.33 -12.18 19.63
CA ILE A 47 -32.98 -12.97 20.66
C ILE A 47 -32.35 -12.61 22.02
N ASN A 48 -33.15 -12.63 23.08
CA ASN A 48 -32.68 -12.36 24.45
C ASN A 48 -32.94 -13.61 25.31
N GLU A 49 -32.30 -14.72 24.95
CA GLU A 49 -32.37 -15.97 25.70
C GLU A 49 -31.02 -16.24 26.35
N SER A 50 -31.03 -16.68 27.60
CA SER A 50 -29.82 -16.87 28.39
C SER A 50 -30.02 -18.03 29.37
N THR A 51 -28.95 -18.75 29.68
CA THR A 51 -28.98 -19.71 30.77
C THR A 51 -29.12 -19.00 32.12
N ALA A 52 -29.57 -19.71 33.15
CA ALA A 52 -29.47 -19.17 34.50
C ALA A 52 -27.98 -19.04 34.88
N HIS A 53 -27.62 -17.96 35.57
CA HIS A 53 -26.24 -17.66 35.98
C HIS A 53 -26.10 -17.71 37.52
N PRO A 54 -25.35 -18.65 38.10
CA PRO A 54 -24.70 -19.81 37.45
C PRO A 54 -25.71 -20.91 37.08
N TYR A 55 -25.35 -21.75 36.12
CA TYR A 55 -26.24 -22.80 35.62
C TYR A 55 -26.16 -24.09 36.47
N ASN A 56 -27.27 -24.84 36.55
CA ASN A 56 -27.43 -26.03 37.41
C ASN A 56 -27.14 -25.83 38.91
N PRO A 57 -27.80 -24.89 39.62
CA PRO A 57 -27.54 -24.66 41.05
C PRO A 57 -27.94 -25.84 41.95
N THR A 58 -28.74 -26.80 41.45
CA THR A 58 -29.18 -27.98 42.20
C THR A 58 -28.16 -29.12 42.17
N GLY A 59 -27.21 -29.09 41.23
CA GLY A 59 -26.15 -30.10 41.07
C GLY A 59 -26.63 -31.50 40.69
N ILE A 60 -27.80 -31.59 40.04
CA ILE A 60 -28.37 -32.84 39.56
C ILE A 60 -28.08 -32.97 38.07
N GLU A 61 -27.67 -34.16 37.62
CA GLU A 61 -27.50 -34.48 36.21
C GLU A 61 -28.84 -34.38 35.46
N ALA A 62 -28.95 -33.44 34.53
CA ALA A 62 -30.17 -33.17 33.77
C ALA A 62 -29.92 -32.29 32.54
N VAL A 63 -30.93 -32.26 31.65
CA VAL A 63 -31.08 -31.15 30.69
C VAL A 63 -31.66 -29.95 31.45
N ILE A 64 -30.86 -28.90 31.58
CA ILE A 64 -31.20 -27.73 32.42
C ILE A 64 -31.65 -26.50 31.61
N PHE A 65 -31.43 -26.52 30.30
CA PHE A 65 -31.96 -25.55 29.34
C PHE A 65 -32.41 -26.31 28.10
N GLU A 66 -33.60 -25.99 27.60
CA GLU A 66 -34.11 -26.48 26.32
C GLU A 66 -34.87 -25.34 25.64
N LYS A 67 -34.48 -25.00 24.42
CA LYS A 67 -35.17 -24.01 23.60
C LYS A 67 -35.31 -24.50 22.17
N GLU A 68 -36.54 -24.42 21.67
CA GLU A 68 -36.85 -24.70 20.27
C GLU A 68 -36.88 -23.40 19.46
N PHE A 69 -36.22 -23.45 18.29
CA PHE A 69 -36.28 -22.43 17.25
C PHE A 69 -36.90 -23.04 16.00
N TYR A 70 -37.96 -22.41 15.49
CA TYR A 70 -38.73 -22.91 14.36
C TYR A 70 -39.21 -21.76 13.50
N ASN A 71 -38.97 -21.84 12.20
CA ASN A 71 -39.51 -20.92 11.22
C ASN A 71 -39.87 -21.70 9.96
N LYS A 72 -41.17 -21.77 9.70
CA LYS A 72 -41.72 -22.52 8.58
C LYS A 72 -41.15 -22.01 7.25
N TYR A 73 -40.73 -22.94 6.40
CA TYR A 73 -40.08 -22.68 5.10
C TYR A 73 -38.63 -22.15 5.18
N SER A 74 -38.04 -22.11 6.37
CA SER A 74 -36.62 -21.78 6.46
C SER A 74 -35.77 -22.92 5.88
N SER A 75 -34.78 -22.57 5.06
CA SER A 75 -33.90 -23.56 4.42
C SER A 75 -32.82 -24.11 5.36
N TYR A 76 -32.50 -23.36 6.42
CA TYR A 76 -31.60 -23.75 7.49
C TYR A 76 -31.77 -22.82 8.70
N ILE A 77 -31.30 -23.25 9.87
CA ILE A 77 -31.22 -22.42 11.08
C ILE A 77 -29.79 -22.42 11.63
N LYS A 78 -29.31 -21.24 12.04
CA LYS A 78 -28.04 -21.07 12.79
C LYS A 78 -28.27 -20.27 14.05
N ILE A 79 -27.52 -20.60 15.11
CA ILE A 79 -27.62 -19.96 16.42
C ILE A 79 -26.33 -19.19 16.70
N TYR A 80 -26.45 -17.94 17.13
CA TYR A 80 -25.31 -17.14 17.57
C TYR A 80 -25.23 -17.15 19.10
N PHE A 81 -24.18 -17.77 19.61
CA PHE A 81 -23.86 -17.79 21.03
C PHE A 81 -22.95 -16.63 21.40
N LYS A 82 -23.13 -16.09 22.61
CA LYS A 82 -22.20 -15.16 23.28
C LYS A 82 -21.86 -15.67 24.67
N ASN A 83 -20.70 -15.26 25.17
CA ASN A 83 -20.24 -15.56 26.53
C ASN A 83 -20.28 -17.08 26.84
N PHE A 84 -20.03 -17.92 25.84
CA PHE A 84 -20.10 -19.36 26.01
C PHE A 84 -18.95 -19.86 26.90
N ASP A 85 -19.29 -20.44 28.04
CA ASP A 85 -18.35 -20.98 29.02
C ASP A 85 -19.04 -22.09 29.84
N LEU A 86 -18.67 -23.34 29.57
CA LEU A 86 -19.19 -24.52 30.25
C LEU A 86 -18.12 -25.20 31.10
N ALA A 87 -18.57 -25.76 32.22
CA ALA A 87 -17.77 -26.61 33.09
C ALA A 87 -17.35 -27.91 32.37
N PRO A 88 -16.22 -28.50 32.76
CA PRO A 88 -15.77 -29.77 32.21
C PRO A 88 -16.82 -30.88 32.34
N GLY A 89 -17.17 -31.51 31.22
CA GLY A 89 -18.16 -32.60 31.15
C GLY A 89 -19.58 -32.15 30.79
N ASP A 90 -19.88 -30.86 30.87
CA ASP A 90 -21.13 -30.29 30.39
C ASP A 90 -21.03 -29.96 28.90
N TYR A 91 -22.17 -29.98 28.19
CA TYR A 91 -22.20 -29.68 26.76
C TYR A 91 -23.56 -29.14 26.29
N VAL A 92 -23.50 -28.31 25.25
CA VAL A 92 -24.68 -27.89 24.48
C VAL A 92 -24.82 -28.80 23.28
N GLU A 93 -26.02 -29.36 23.11
CA GLU A 93 -26.42 -30.13 21.95
C GLU A 93 -27.44 -29.33 21.13
N ILE A 94 -27.18 -29.17 19.84
CA ILE A 94 -28.08 -28.54 18.88
C ILE A 94 -28.59 -29.64 17.95
N ILE A 95 -29.89 -29.92 18.00
CA ILE A 95 -30.51 -31.05 17.31
C ILE A 95 -31.45 -30.55 16.22
N SER A 96 -31.32 -31.13 15.03
CA SER A 96 -32.29 -31.06 13.94
C SER A 96 -33.25 -32.25 14.08
N PRO A 97 -34.50 -32.05 14.55
CA PRO A 97 -35.42 -33.15 14.80
C PRO A 97 -35.92 -33.82 13.52
N ASN A 98 -35.91 -33.15 12.37
CA ASN A 98 -36.38 -33.75 11.11
C ASN A 98 -35.28 -34.59 10.44
N THR A 99 -34.01 -34.18 10.53
CA THR A 99 -32.88 -34.94 9.95
C THR A 99 -32.26 -35.92 10.94
N GLY A 100 -32.42 -35.68 12.24
CA GLY A 100 -31.74 -36.42 13.32
C GLY A 100 -30.28 -36.01 13.50
N GLU A 101 -29.79 -35.01 12.77
CA GLU A 101 -28.44 -34.47 12.94
C GLU A 101 -28.32 -33.72 14.26
N SER A 102 -27.15 -33.82 14.90
CA SER A 102 -26.84 -33.11 16.13
C SER A 102 -25.42 -32.56 16.09
N ILE A 103 -25.23 -31.40 16.69
CA ILE A 103 -23.92 -30.75 16.86
C ILE A 103 -23.71 -30.50 18.36
N ILE A 104 -22.49 -30.71 18.84
CA ILE A 104 -22.15 -30.57 20.25
C ILE A 104 -21.06 -29.50 20.43
N TYR A 105 -21.24 -28.60 21.39
CA TYR A 105 -20.25 -27.64 21.87
C TYR A 105 -20.00 -27.80 23.36
N ALA A 106 -18.76 -27.62 23.81
CA ALA A 106 -18.35 -27.79 25.20
C ALA A 106 -17.24 -26.80 25.56
N GLY A 107 -16.87 -26.73 26.85
CA GLY A 107 -15.80 -25.85 27.32
C GLY A 107 -16.07 -24.38 26.96
N GLN A 108 -15.12 -23.73 26.30
CA GLN A 108 -15.23 -22.32 25.90
C GLN A 108 -15.98 -22.10 24.57
N GLY A 109 -16.52 -23.14 23.93
CA GLY A 109 -17.36 -22.99 22.74
C GLY A 109 -16.81 -23.68 21.50
N LYS A 110 -16.59 -22.92 20.42
CA LYS A 110 -16.23 -23.46 19.10
C LYS A 110 -14.73 -23.49 18.87
N ILE A 111 -14.22 -24.60 18.34
CA ILE A 111 -12.84 -24.75 17.89
C ILE A 111 -12.68 -24.11 16.49
N ILE A 112 -11.65 -23.27 16.31
CA ILE A 112 -11.46 -22.50 15.08
C ILE A 112 -10.21 -22.82 14.26
N ASP A 113 -9.26 -23.58 14.81
CA ASP A 113 -8.00 -23.89 14.14
C ASP A 113 -7.45 -25.28 14.52
N GLN A 114 -6.31 -25.65 13.92
CA GLN A 114 -5.62 -26.93 14.14
C GLN A 114 -4.97 -27.04 15.52
N ASN A 115 -4.81 -25.92 16.24
CA ASN A 115 -4.25 -25.86 17.59
C ASN A 115 -5.34 -26.03 18.67
N ASN A 116 -6.59 -26.26 18.26
CA ASN A 116 -7.77 -26.34 19.12
C ASN A 116 -8.07 -25.04 19.88
N THR A 117 -7.77 -23.88 19.29
CA THR A 117 -8.18 -22.58 19.84
C THR A 117 -9.70 -22.52 19.91
N MET A 118 -10.25 -22.17 21.07
CA MET A 118 -11.69 -22.04 21.30
C MET A 118 -12.12 -20.58 21.44
N ILE A 119 -13.33 -20.26 20.96
CA ILE A 119 -13.96 -18.93 21.08
C ILE A 119 -15.34 -19.01 21.71
N SER A 120 -15.69 -18.00 22.53
CA SER A 120 -16.94 -17.92 23.29
C SER A 120 -18.11 -17.31 22.52
N ASP A 121 -17.80 -16.56 21.45
CA ASP A 121 -18.79 -15.80 20.68
C ASP A 121 -18.74 -16.31 19.23
N PHE A 122 -19.78 -17.04 18.82
CA PHE A 122 -19.76 -17.73 17.53
C PHE A 122 -21.14 -18.10 17.00
N TRP A 123 -21.24 -18.14 15.68
CA TRP A 123 -22.31 -18.83 14.97
C TRP A 123 -22.03 -20.34 15.01
N SER A 124 -23.06 -21.12 15.32
CA SER A 124 -23.04 -22.58 15.21
C SER A 124 -22.74 -23.02 13.77
N GLN A 125 -22.33 -24.25 13.55
CA GLN A 125 -22.45 -24.91 12.26
C GLN A 125 -23.93 -24.92 11.81
N VAL A 126 -24.15 -24.84 10.48
CA VAL A 126 -25.48 -24.94 9.87
C VAL A 126 -26.15 -26.31 10.10
N LEU A 127 -27.45 -26.28 10.39
CA LEU A 127 -28.36 -27.42 10.26
C LEU A 127 -29.42 -27.07 9.21
N PHE A 128 -29.51 -27.89 8.16
CA PHE A 128 -30.48 -27.71 7.06
C PHE A 128 -31.85 -28.24 7.45
N ASP A 129 -32.47 -27.58 8.43
CA ASP A 129 -33.81 -27.85 8.92
C ASP A 129 -34.54 -26.52 9.18
N GLU A 130 -35.86 -26.54 9.06
CA GLU A 130 -36.73 -25.43 9.44
C GLU A 130 -36.99 -25.38 10.96
N ARG A 131 -36.45 -26.38 11.69
CA ARG A 131 -36.59 -26.57 13.14
C ARG A 131 -35.27 -26.99 13.77
N VAL A 132 -34.88 -26.38 14.88
CA VAL A 132 -33.70 -26.74 15.67
C VAL A 132 -34.00 -26.64 17.17
N ILE A 133 -33.49 -27.58 17.97
CA ILE A 133 -33.63 -27.59 19.43
C ILE A 133 -32.24 -27.47 20.06
N VAL A 134 -32.05 -26.47 20.92
CA VAL A 134 -30.82 -26.28 21.71
C VAL A 134 -31.04 -26.82 23.11
N ARG A 135 -30.15 -27.70 23.58
CA ARG A 135 -30.19 -28.32 24.91
C ARG A 135 -28.86 -28.13 25.63
N LEU A 136 -28.89 -27.68 26.89
CA LEU A 136 -27.73 -27.75 27.78
C LEU A 136 -27.86 -28.97 28.68
N HIS A 137 -26.95 -29.93 28.50
CA HIS A 137 -26.78 -31.10 29.36
C HIS A 137 -25.73 -30.78 30.42
N SER A 138 -26.11 -30.86 31.69
CA SER A 138 -25.21 -30.61 32.81
C SER A 138 -25.19 -31.79 33.77
N ILE A 139 -24.00 -32.17 34.23
CA ILE A 139 -23.78 -33.36 35.09
C ILE A 139 -23.63 -33.03 36.58
N ALA A 140 -23.28 -31.79 36.94
CA ALA A 140 -23.09 -31.35 38.31
C ALA A 140 -23.29 -29.83 38.45
N GLY A 141 -23.22 -29.33 39.69
CA GLY A 141 -23.34 -27.89 39.95
C GLY A 141 -22.13 -27.14 39.41
N SER A 142 -22.36 -26.04 38.69
CA SER A 142 -21.33 -25.23 38.04
C SER A 142 -21.35 -23.79 38.55
N ASN A 143 -20.20 -23.12 38.51
CA ASN A 143 -20.08 -21.66 38.68
C ASN A 143 -19.70 -20.96 37.37
N HIS A 144 -19.61 -21.72 36.26
CA HIS A 144 -19.37 -21.16 34.93
C HIS A 144 -20.61 -20.42 34.44
N TYR A 145 -20.42 -19.54 33.46
CA TYR A 145 -21.48 -18.66 32.97
C TYR A 145 -22.58 -19.47 32.25
N GLY A 146 -22.23 -20.42 31.38
CA GLY A 146 -23.22 -21.04 30.50
C GLY A 146 -23.13 -20.40 29.13
N PHE A 147 -24.21 -19.75 28.67
CA PHE A 147 -24.19 -18.99 27.43
C PHE A 147 -25.40 -18.04 27.30
N ASP A 148 -25.25 -17.07 26.41
CA ASP A 148 -26.35 -16.27 25.87
C ASP A 148 -26.61 -16.68 24.41
N ILE A 149 -27.89 -16.73 24.00
CA ILE A 149 -28.29 -16.80 22.59
C ILE A 149 -28.73 -15.40 22.18
N ALA A 150 -27.85 -14.70 21.46
CA ALA A 150 -28.05 -13.31 21.09
C ALA A 150 -28.77 -13.15 19.75
N GLU A 151 -28.57 -14.07 18.80
CA GLU A 151 -29.20 -14.00 17.48
C GLU A 151 -29.52 -15.40 16.93
N VAL A 152 -30.52 -15.48 16.05
CA VAL A 152 -30.86 -16.68 15.29
C VAL A 152 -31.04 -16.31 13.84
N ALA A 153 -30.30 -16.99 12.96
CA ALA A 153 -30.41 -16.81 11.53
C ALA A 153 -31.37 -17.84 10.93
N TYR A 154 -32.31 -17.35 10.14
CA TYR A 154 -33.27 -18.16 9.37
C TYR A 154 -32.97 -18.01 7.89
N GLY A 155 -32.55 -19.10 7.26
CA GLY A 155 -32.27 -19.16 5.82
C GLY A 155 -33.53 -19.00 4.98
N TYR A 156 -33.43 -18.26 3.87
CA TYR A 156 -34.53 -18.08 2.93
C TYR A 156 -34.78 -19.35 2.10
N PRO A 157 -36.04 -19.66 1.71
CA PRO A 157 -36.31 -20.62 0.67
C PRO A 157 -35.77 -20.11 -0.69
N GLN A 158 -35.44 -21.03 -1.59
CA GLN A 158 -34.81 -20.68 -2.87
C GLN A 158 -35.65 -19.70 -3.69
N GLU A 159 -36.97 -19.89 -3.74
CA GLU A 159 -37.90 -19.00 -4.45
C GLU A 159 -37.80 -17.54 -3.98
N GLN A 160 -37.52 -17.31 -2.69
CA GLN A 160 -37.33 -15.97 -2.15
C GLN A 160 -35.98 -15.39 -2.58
N ILE A 161 -34.92 -16.20 -2.59
CA ILE A 161 -33.60 -15.76 -3.09
C ILE A 161 -33.72 -15.39 -4.57
N ASP A 162 -34.33 -16.25 -5.38
CA ASP A 162 -34.56 -16.01 -6.80
C ASP A 162 -35.38 -14.73 -7.05
N ALA A 163 -36.37 -14.43 -6.20
CA ALA A 163 -37.15 -13.19 -6.28
C ALA A 163 -36.36 -11.93 -5.89
N ILE A 164 -35.28 -12.06 -5.12
CA ILE A 164 -34.39 -10.95 -4.72
C ILE A 164 -33.31 -10.71 -5.80
N LEU A 165 -32.98 -11.73 -6.61
CA LEU A 165 -32.05 -11.65 -7.74
C LEU A 165 -32.68 -10.94 -8.94
N ASN A 166 -32.72 -9.60 -8.92
CA ASN A 166 -33.27 -8.78 -10.02
C ASN A 166 -32.29 -8.62 -11.22
N GLU A 167 -31.77 -9.74 -11.76
CA GLU A 167 -30.84 -9.90 -12.90
C GLU A 167 -29.54 -9.11 -12.86
N LYS A 168 -28.43 -9.71 -12.39
CA LYS A 168 -27.10 -9.08 -12.48
C LYS A 168 -26.01 -10.10 -12.76
N SER A 169 -25.43 -9.94 -13.95
CA SER A 169 -24.41 -10.78 -14.61
C SER A 169 -24.88 -11.96 -15.44
N ILE A 170 -26.18 -12.05 -15.74
CA ILE A 170 -26.67 -12.84 -16.88
C ILE A 170 -26.59 -11.95 -18.13
N CYS A 171 -25.76 -12.34 -19.09
CA CYS A 171 -25.41 -11.57 -20.27
C CYS A 171 -26.10 -12.15 -21.49
N GLY A 172 -27.42 -11.94 -21.61
CA GLY A 172 -28.22 -12.53 -22.69
C GLY A 172 -29.22 -13.54 -22.13
N GLN A 173 -29.19 -14.76 -22.63
CA GLN A 173 -29.89 -15.91 -22.04
C GLN A 173 -29.04 -16.56 -20.95
N ASP A 174 -29.68 -17.24 -19.99
CA ASP A 174 -28.95 -17.96 -18.97
C ASP A 174 -28.26 -19.21 -19.55
N ASP A 175 -26.93 -19.14 -19.63
CA ASP A 175 -26.04 -20.16 -20.18
C ASP A 175 -25.41 -21.06 -19.09
N LYS A 176 -25.77 -20.86 -17.81
CA LYS A 176 -25.25 -21.67 -16.69
C LYS A 176 -25.88 -23.06 -16.69
N GLU A 177 -25.07 -24.08 -16.42
CA GLU A 177 -25.52 -25.46 -16.31
C GLU A 177 -25.14 -26.06 -14.95
N PRO A 178 -25.91 -27.02 -14.42
CA PRO A 178 -25.46 -27.81 -13.28
C PRO A 178 -24.11 -28.47 -13.55
N VAL A 179 -23.15 -28.34 -12.62
CA VAL A 179 -21.76 -28.85 -12.82
C VAL A 179 -21.71 -30.34 -13.21
N ILE A 180 -22.69 -31.12 -12.77
CA ILE A 180 -22.83 -32.55 -13.05
C ILE A 180 -23.06 -32.88 -14.54
N CYS A 181 -23.48 -31.91 -15.35
CA CYS A 181 -23.55 -32.05 -16.82
C CYS A 181 -22.18 -32.38 -17.43
N TYR A 182 -21.10 -31.99 -16.75
CA TYR A 182 -19.72 -32.19 -17.19
C TYR A 182 -19.08 -33.43 -16.55
N ASN A 183 -19.86 -34.33 -15.96
CA ASN A 183 -19.34 -35.54 -15.32
C ASN A 183 -18.48 -36.38 -16.29
N GLY A 184 -17.32 -36.82 -15.82
CA GLY A 184 -16.32 -37.53 -16.63
C GLY A 184 -15.37 -36.62 -17.42
N THR A 185 -15.44 -35.29 -17.22
CA THR A 185 -14.48 -34.32 -17.78
C THR A 185 -13.59 -33.72 -16.70
N THR A 186 -12.45 -33.15 -17.10
CA THR A 186 -11.53 -32.43 -16.20
C THR A 186 -12.20 -31.24 -15.53
N MET A 187 -13.13 -30.55 -16.20
CA MET A 187 -13.86 -29.40 -15.64
C MET A 187 -14.68 -29.80 -14.41
N HIS A 188 -15.36 -30.96 -14.47
CA HIS A 188 -16.08 -31.51 -13.32
C HIS A 188 -15.13 -31.92 -12.20
N ASP A 189 -14.02 -32.57 -12.54
CA ASP A 189 -13.02 -33.00 -11.55
C ASP A 189 -12.41 -31.81 -10.80
N LYS A 190 -12.09 -30.73 -11.50
CA LYS A 190 -11.60 -29.46 -10.93
C LYS A 190 -12.67 -28.73 -10.15
N GLY A 191 -13.92 -28.76 -10.62
CA GLY A 191 -15.07 -28.19 -9.93
C GLY A 191 -15.35 -28.80 -8.56
N ARG A 192 -14.83 -30.00 -8.23
CA ARG A 192 -14.95 -30.59 -6.89
C ARG A 192 -14.32 -29.74 -5.79
N ALA A 193 -13.22 -29.03 -6.11
CA ALA A 193 -12.48 -28.18 -5.18
C ALA A 193 -13.22 -26.88 -4.80
N VAL A 194 -14.31 -26.54 -5.49
CA VAL A 194 -15.14 -25.36 -5.23
C VAL A 194 -16.16 -25.67 -4.13
N CYS A 195 -16.36 -24.74 -3.20
CA CYS A 195 -17.27 -24.85 -2.08
C CYS A 195 -18.20 -23.62 -1.98
N ARG A 196 -19.34 -23.84 -1.34
CA ARG A 196 -20.27 -22.78 -0.95
C ARG A 196 -19.89 -22.26 0.43
N LEU A 197 -19.87 -20.94 0.58
CA LEU A 197 -19.64 -20.27 1.85
C LEU A 197 -20.96 -19.79 2.43
N LEU A 198 -21.22 -20.09 3.72
CA LEU A 198 -22.31 -19.50 4.49
C LEU A 198 -21.72 -18.68 5.65
N ILE A 199 -21.76 -17.36 5.49
CA ILE A 199 -20.96 -16.39 6.24
C ILE A 199 -21.84 -15.67 7.24
N GLY A 200 -21.45 -15.67 8.53
CA GLY A 200 -22.16 -14.92 9.57
C GLY A 200 -23.65 -15.28 9.69
N GLY A 201 -24.02 -16.50 9.30
CA GLY A 201 -25.39 -16.99 9.32
C GLY A 201 -26.29 -16.56 8.16
N THR A 202 -25.94 -15.53 7.39
CA THR A 202 -26.89 -14.90 6.43
C THR A 202 -26.29 -14.54 5.08
N GLY A 203 -24.96 -14.47 4.95
CA GLY A 203 -24.27 -14.17 3.70
C GLY A 203 -23.88 -15.44 2.92
N SER A 204 -23.87 -15.37 1.60
CA SER A 204 -23.45 -16.47 0.72
C SER A 204 -22.46 -15.99 -0.33
N CYS A 205 -21.39 -16.76 -0.49
CA CYS A 205 -20.36 -16.60 -1.51
C CYS A 205 -19.86 -17.97 -2.00
N THR A 206 -18.89 -17.94 -2.91
CA THR A 206 -18.14 -19.09 -3.39
C THR A 206 -16.69 -19.02 -2.89
N GLY A 207 -16.11 -20.17 -2.56
CA GLY A 207 -14.68 -20.31 -2.31
C GLY A 207 -14.12 -21.58 -2.95
N TRP A 208 -12.81 -21.74 -2.98
CA TRP A 208 -12.19 -22.93 -3.59
C TRP A 208 -10.85 -23.28 -2.96
N LEU A 209 -10.49 -24.56 -2.97
CA LEU A 209 -9.24 -25.06 -2.39
C LEU A 209 -8.03 -24.65 -3.25
N LEU A 210 -7.18 -23.76 -2.73
CA LEU A 210 -5.91 -23.36 -3.34
C LEU A 210 -4.79 -24.23 -2.78
N GLY A 211 -4.09 -24.95 -3.67
CA GLY A 211 -2.99 -25.82 -3.27
C GLY A 211 -3.40 -27.03 -2.42
N CYS A 212 -2.41 -27.80 -1.99
CA CYS A 212 -2.59 -29.12 -1.38
C CYS A 212 -2.62 -29.10 0.17
N ASP A 213 -2.63 -27.91 0.79
CA ASP A 213 -2.54 -27.73 2.26
C ASP A 213 -3.88 -27.36 2.94
N GLY A 214 -5.00 -27.45 2.23
CA GLY A 214 -6.34 -27.13 2.79
C GLY A 214 -6.63 -25.64 2.91
N HIS A 215 -5.97 -24.80 2.10
CA HIS A 215 -6.26 -23.38 2.01
C HIS A 215 -7.45 -23.13 1.10
N VAL A 216 -8.28 -22.15 1.44
CA VAL A 216 -9.43 -21.72 0.64
C VAL A 216 -9.23 -20.27 0.23
N MET A 217 -9.46 -19.99 -1.05
CA MET A 217 -9.49 -18.65 -1.63
C MET A 217 -10.94 -18.21 -1.87
N THR A 218 -11.27 -16.97 -1.53
CA THR A 218 -12.56 -16.29 -1.82
C THR A 218 -12.33 -14.78 -1.95
N ASN A 219 -13.38 -13.94 -2.02
CA ASN A 219 -13.24 -12.48 -2.06
C ASN A 219 -13.10 -11.82 -0.68
N ASN A 220 -12.52 -10.61 -0.63
CA ASN A 220 -12.42 -9.81 0.58
C ASN A 220 -13.80 -9.39 1.09
N HIS A 221 -14.70 -8.99 0.19
CA HIS A 221 -16.07 -8.66 0.58
C HIS A 221 -16.90 -9.89 1.00
N CYS A 222 -16.39 -11.11 0.81
CA CYS A 222 -16.99 -12.31 1.36
C CYS A 222 -16.50 -12.57 2.78
N ILE A 223 -15.19 -12.70 2.96
CA ILE A 223 -14.55 -12.88 4.27
C ILE A 223 -13.57 -11.72 4.47
N GLY A 224 -14.01 -10.66 5.16
CA GLY A 224 -13.21 -9.45 5.34
C GLY A 224 -12.35 -9.47 6.60
N THR A 225 -12.77 -10.24 7.61
CA THR A 225 -12.15 -10.28 8.94
C THR A 225 -11.90 -11.69 9.44
N SER A 226 -11.06 -11.80 10.47
CA SER A 226 -10.86 -13.07 11.20
C SER A 226 -12.14 -13.57 11.88
N SER A 227 -13.03 -12.67 12.30
CA SER A 227 -14.35 -13.02 12.82
C SER A 227 -15.23 -13.66 11.75
N ASP A 228 -15.19 -13.16 10.51
CA ASP A 228 -15.94 -13.76 9.40
C ASP A 228 -15.41 -15.17 9.10
N ALA A 229 -14.08 -15.35 9.06
CA ALA A 229 -13.45 -16.66 8.85
C ALA A 229 -13.81 -17.64 9.97
N ALA A 230 -13.80 -17.19 11.22
CA ALA A 230 -14.23 -17.98 12.36
C ALA A 230 -15.73 -18.32 12.33
N ASN A 231 -16.56 -17.60 11.56
CA ASN A 231 -18.01 -17.76 11.50
C ASN A 231 -18.56 -18.10 10.10
N THR A 232 -17.75 -18.78 9.30
CA THR A 232 -18.13 -19.25 7.96
C THR A 232 -18.20 -20.78 7.89
N ASP A 233 -19.28 -21.31 7.33
CA ASP A 233 -19.37 -22.73 6.97
C ASP A 233 -18.88 -22.95 5.54
N PHE A 234 -17.99 -23.93 5.37
CA PHE A 234 -17.40 -24.34 4.09
C PHE A 234 -18.04 -25.64 3.62
N ILE A 235 -18.97 -25.53 2.66
CA ILE A 235 -19.86 -26.62 2.25
C ILE A 235 -19.40 -27.15 0.88
N PHE A 236 -18.85 -28.36 0.88
CA PHE A 236 -18.45 -29.08 -0.32
C PHE A 236 -19.57 -30.00 -0.80
N ASN A 237 -19.42 -30.52 -2.01
CA ASN A 237 -20.39 -31.45 -2.60
C ASN A 237 -21.82 -30.89 -2.68
N TYR A 238 -22.00 -29.56 -2.63
CA TYR A 238 -23.31 -28.90 -2.71
C TYR A 238 -23.76 -28.74 -4.18
N HIS A 239 -24.18 -29.83 -4.83
CA HIS A 239 -24.55 -29.82 -6.25
C HIS A 239 -25.72 -30.75 -6.59
N HIS A 240 -26.18 -30.72 -7.85
CA HIS A 240 -27.21 -31.64 -8.32
C HIS A 240 -26.62 -33.00 -8.71
N THR A 241 -27.40 -34.07 -8.59
CA THR A 241 -26.98 -35.41 -9.06
C THR A 241 -27.32 -35.67 -10.52
N ASN A 242 -28.18 -34.83 -11.13
CA ASN A 242 -28.58 -34.96 -12.53
C ASN A 242 -28.43 -33.63 -13.27
N CYS A 243 -28.07 -33.71 -14.56
CA CYS A 243 -27.80 -32.54 -15.41
C CYS A 243 -29.04 -31.66 -15.65
N ASN A 244 -30.25 -32.18 -15.51
CA ASN A 244 -31.48 -31.40 -15.62
C ASN A 244 -31.81 -30.57 -14.36
N GLY A 245 -30.85 -30.38 -13.44
CA GLY A 245 -31.04 -29.64 -12.19
C GLY A 245 -31.90 -30.39 -11.15
N SER A 246 -32.07 -31.70 -11.28
CA SER A 246 -32.87 -32.51 -10.34
C SER A 246 -32.01 -33.44 -9.49
N GLY A 247 -32.52 -33.78 -8.30
CA GLY A 247 -31.80 -34.58 -7.33
C GLY A 247 -30.66 -33.79 -6.68
N ASN A 248 -30.44 -34.04 -5.40
CA ASN A 248 -29.50 -33.27 -4.57
C ASN A 248 -28.45 -34.24 -4.05
N SER A 249 -27.17 -33.91 -4.23
CA SER A 249 -26.11 -34.64 -3.54
C SER A 249 -26.17 -34.38 -2.04
N VAL A 250 -25.59 -35.31 -1.28
CA VAL A 250 -25.32 -35.07 0.14
C VAL A 250 -24.32 -33.91 0.24
N SER A 251 -24.67 -32.92 1.03
CA SER A 251 -23.86 -31.71 1.21
C SER A 251 -22.95 -31.89 2.41
N ASP A 252 -21.66 -31.66 2.24
CA ASP A 252 -20.66 -31.95 3.25
C ASP A 252 -20.21 -30.63 3.89
N VAL A 253 -20.63 -30.36 5.12
CA VAL A 253 -20.09 -29.22 5.89
C VAL A 253 -18.72 -29.64 6.44
N VAL A 254 -17.66 -29.29 5.70
CA VAL A 254 -16.29 -29.75 6.00
C VAL A 254 -15.68 -28.99 7.17
N ALA A 255 -16.01 -27.71 7.30
CA ALA A 255 -15.59 -26.85 8.41
C ALA A 255 -16.64 -25.76 8.68
N ALA A 256 -16.72 -25.31 9.94
CA ALA A 256 -17.58 -24.21 10.41
C ALA A 256 -16.78 -22.99 10.92
N SER A 257 -15.51 -22.96 10.54
CA SER A 257 -14.49 -21.98 10.90
C SER A 257 -13.26 -22.16 9.98
N ALA A 258 -12.43 -21.13 9.89
CA ALA A 258 -11.12 -21.19 9.26
C ALA A 258 -10.16 -20.21 9.94
N ASN A 259 -8.86 -20.50 9.87
CA ASN A 259 -7.81 -19.57 10.24
C ASN A 259 -7.68 -18.50 9.14
N PHE A 260 -7.72 -17.23 9.54
CA PHE A 260 -7.59 -16.10 8.62
C PHE A 260 -6.11 -15.82 8.35
N ILE A 261 -5.71 -15.81 7.08
CA ILE A 261 -4.30 -15.64 6.70
C ILE A 261 -4.08 -14.25 6.12
N LYS A 262 -4.79 -13.91 5.04
CA LYS A 262 -4.53 -12.67 4.31
C LYS A 262 -5.74 -12.22 3.52
N THR A 263 -5.87 -10.91 3.36
CA THR A 263 -6.92 -10.33 2.52
C THR A 263 -6.42 -9.07 1.80
N SER A 264 -7.08 -8.73 0.71
CA SER A 264 -6.85 -7.50 -0.05
C SER A 264 -8.18 -7.01 -0.61
N SER A 265 -8.59 -5.80 -0.24
CA SER A 265 -9.76 -5.14 -0.84
C SER A 265 -9.49 -4.65 -2.27
N SER A 266 -8.23 -4.39 -2.64
CA SER A 266 -7.86 -3.91 -3.99
C SER A 266 -7.90 -5.00 -5.06
N LEU A 267 -7.41 -6.20 -4.72
CA LEU A 267 -7.52 -7.39 -5.59
C LEU A 267 -8.80 -8.19 -5.31
N ASP A 268 -9.51 -7.80 -4.24
CA ASP A 268 -10.71 -8.42 -3.69
C ASP A 268 -10.56 -9.94 -3.54
N TYR A 269 -9.57 -10.35 -2.73
CA TYR A 269 -9.38 -11.75 -2.33
C TYR A 269 -9.17 -11.88 -0.83
N THR A 270 -9.49 -13.07 -0.30
CA THR A 270 -9.11 -13.54 1.03
C THR A 270 -8.61 -14.97 0.94
N LEU A 271 -7.48 -15.22 1.59
CA LEU A 271 -6.92 -16.53 1.83
C LEU A 271 -7.17 -16.93 3.30
N VAL A 272 -7.75 -18.11 3.48
CA VAL A 272 -7.97 -18.74 4.80
C VAL A 272 -7.50 -20.20 4.76
N GLN A 273 -7.26 -20.81 5.92
CA GLN A 273 -6.93 -22.23 6.01
C GLN A 273 -7.93 -22.97 6.90
N LEU A 274 -8.43 -24.09 6.40
CA LEU A 274 -9.39 -24.91 7.13
C LEU A 274 -8.70 -25.69 8.28
N PRO A 275 -9.41 -25.97 9.39
CA PRO A 275 -8.90 -26.78 10.49
C PRO A 275 -8.68 -28.25 10.10
N VAL A 276 -9.22 -28.69 8.97
CA VAL A 276 -8.99 -30.00 8.35
C VAL A 276 -8.53 -29.79 6.92
N ASN A 277 -7.69 -30.68 6.37
CA ASN A 277 -7.27 -30.61 4.97
C ASN A 277 -8.11 -31.60 4.11
N PRO A 278 -9.10 -31.12 3.32
CA PRO A 278 -10.01 -31.99 2.60
C PRO A 278 -9.57 -32.25 1.14
N THR A 279 -8.35 -31.83 0.76
CA THR A 279 -7.85 -31.89 -0.62
C THR A 279 -7.74 -33.31 -1.18
N ASN A 280 -7.55 -34.33 -0.34
CA ASN A 280 -7.56 -35.74 -0.76
C ASN A 280 -8.94 -36.20 -1.26
N THR A 281 -10.02 -35.57 -0.78
CA THR A 281 -11.40 -35.92 -1.16
C THR A 281 -11.87 -35.09 -2.35
N TYR A 282 -11.66 -33.77 -2.30
CA TYR A 282 -12.22 -32.84 -3.27
C TYR A 282 -11.21 -32.34 -4.32
N GLY A 283 -9.94 -32.70 -4.19
CA GLY A 283 -8.86 -32.15 -5.00
C GLY A 283 -8.50 -30.71 -4.60
N TYR A 284 -7.72 -30.05 -5.44
CA TYR A 284 -7.35 -28.65 -5.31
C TYR A 284 -7.14 -28.01 -6.68
N LEU A 285 -7.11 -26.67 -6.69
CA LEU A 285 -6.78 -25.84 -7.83
C LEU A 285 -5.43 -25.14 -7.61
N SER A 286 -4.81 -24.73 -8.71
CA SER A 286 -3.56 -23.98 -8.72
C SER A 286 -3.74 -22.73 -9.57
N LEU A 287 -3.13 -21.63 -9.16
CA LEU A 287 -3.03 -20.41 -9.94
C LEU A 287 -2.09 -20.64 -11.13
N SER A 288 -2.43 -20.03 -12.26
CA SER A 288 -1.54 -19.99 -13.42
C SER A 288 -0.43 -18.96 -13.18
N SER A 289 0.84 -19.39 -13.30
CA SER A 289 1.98 -18.47 -13.37
C SER A 289 2.04 -17.69 -14.69
N VAL A 290 1.33 -18.16 -15.71
CA VAL A 290 1.18 -17.47 -16.99
C VAL A 290 -0.08 -16.62 -16.95
N ALA A 291 0.08 -15.30 -17.16
CA ALA A 291 -1.06 -14.40 -17.23
C ALA A 291 -1.96 -14.75 -18.44
N PRO A 292 -3.29 -14.72 -18.28
CA PRO A 292 -4.22 -14.93 -19.39
C PRO A 292 -4.09 -13.83 -20.45
N THR A 293 -4.45 -14.15 -21.68
CA THR A 293 -4.52 -13.24 -22.81
C THR A 293 -5.96 -13.08 -23.32
N ILE A 294 -6.21 -11.99 -24.06
CA ILE A 294 -7.51 -11.77 -24.69
C ILE A 294 -7.80 -12.90 -25.68
N ASN A 295 -9.02 -13.42 -25.64
CA ASN A 295 -9.52 -14.60 -26.36
C ASN A 295 -9.12 -15.97 -25.78
N ASP A 296 -8.42 -16.02 -24.64
CA ASP A 296 -8.26 -17.30 -23.93
C ASP A 296 -9.62 -17.83 -23.53
N ARG A 297 -9.85 -19.13 -23.80
CA ARG A 297 -11.11 -19.79 -23.48
C ARG A 297 -11.14 -20.11 -21.99
N ILE A 298 -12.24 -19.76 -21.33
CA ILE A 298 -12.39 -19.91 -19.88
C ILE A 298 -13.66 -20.67 -19.51
N TYR A 299 -13.71 -21.15 -18.27
CA TYR A 299 -14.94 -21.60 -17.61
C TYR A 299 -14.95 -21.17 -16.14
N ILE A 300 -16.14 -21.00 -15.57
CA ILE A 300 -16.32 -20.52 -14.20
C ILE A 300 -17.21 -21.50 -13.46
N VAL A 301 -16.77 -21.95 -12.28
CA VAL A 301 -17.54 -22.86 -11.42
C VAL A 301 -17.88 -22.13 -10.12
N GLY A 302 -19.15 -22.09 -9.74
CA GLY A 302 -19.55 -21.36 -8.54
C GLY A 302 -20.93 -21.69 -8.01
N HIS A 303 -21.39 -20.85 -7.08
CA HIS A 303 -22.69 -20.93 -6.42
C HIS A 303 -23.56 -19.68 -6.68
N PRO A 304 -23.93 -19.42 -7.96
CA PRO A 304 -24.82 -18.31 -8.32
C PRO A 304 -26.16 -18.43 -7.59
N GLY A 305 -26.70 -17.31 -7.12
CA GLY A 305 -27.87 -17.25 -6.26
C GLY A 305 -27.74 -18.01 -4.93
N GLY A 306 -26.51 -18.35 -4.51
CA GLY A 306 -26.28 -19.25 -3.38
C GLY A 306 -26.80 -20.68 -3.62
N ARG A 307 -27.13 -21.02 -4.88
CA ARG A 307 -27.70 -22.30 -5.29
C ARG A 307 -26.65 -23.42 -5.32
N ARG A 308 -27.11 -24.60 -5.71
CA ARG A 308 -26.25 -25.74 -6.00
C ARG A 308 -25.26 -25.38 -7.12
N LYS A 309 -24.10 -26.01 -7.07
CA LYS A 309 -22.95 -25.67 -7.92
C LYS A 309 -23.32 -25.73 -9.41
N GLU A 310 -23.05 -24.62 -10.09
CA GLU A 310 -23.27 -24.43 -11.52
C GLU A 310 -21.92 -24.08 -12.18
N ILE A 311 -21.85 -24.28 -13.50
CA ILE A 311 -20.68 -24.00 -14.33
C ILE A 311 -21.10 -23.25 -15.59
N THR A 312 -20.30 -22.26 -15.97
CA THR A 312 -20.45 -21.51 -17.22
C THR A 312 -19.28 -21.85 -18.13
N VAL A 313 -19.56 -22.43 -19.31
CA VAL A 313 -18.55 -22.80 -20.32
C VAL A 313 -18.79 -22.10 -21.66
N VAL A 314 -20.06 -21.81 -21.95
CA VAL A 314 -20.51 -21.12 -23.15
C VAL A 314 -21.14 -19.78 -22.75
N THR A 315 -21.25 -18.88 -23.72
CA THR A 315 -21.97 -17.61 -23.57
C THR A 315 -22.57 -17.21 -24.91
N ASP A 316 -23.81 -16.74 -24.89
CA ASP A 316 -24.51 -16.21 -26.07
C ASP A 316 -24.10 -14.76 -26.39
N GLN A 317 -23.37 -14.09 -25.50
CA GLN A 317 -22.84 -12.74 -25.67
C GLN A 317 -21.32 -12.70 -25.49
N GLY A 318 -20.58 -12.12 -26.45
CA GLY A 318 -19.14 -11.90 -26.30
C GLY A 318 -18.27 -13.15 -26.29
N GLY A 319 -18.82 -14.33 -26.61
CA GLY A 319 -18.05 -15.56 -26.80
C GLY A 319 -17.24 -15.60 -28.10
N ASP A 320 -16.47 -16.68 -28.29
CA ASP A 320 -15.81 -16.97 -29.56
C ASP A 320 -16.81 -17.38 -30.67
N ALA A 321 -16.31 -17.71 -31.86
CA ALA A 321 -17.16 -18.10 -33.00
C ALA A 321 -18.03 -19.35 -32.75
N ASN A 322 -17.72 -20.15 -31.73
CA ASN A 322 -18.48 -21.33 -31.31
C ASN A 322 -19.35 -21.06 -30.06
N GLY A 323 -19.40 -19.82 -29.58
CA GLY A 323 -20.11 -19.44 -28.36
C GLY A 323 -19.38 -19.84 -27.08
N ASN A 324 -18.08 -20.13 -27.10
CA ASN A 324 -17.35 -20.42 -25.87
C ASN A 324 -17.08 -19.14 -25.10
N ALA A 325 -17.15 -19.22 -23.76
CA ALA A 325 -16.73 -18.12 -22.90
C ALA A 325 -15.21 -17.86 -23.05
N ILE A 326 -14.84 -16.59 -23.18
CA ILE A 326 -13.46 -16.14 -23.39
C ILE A 326 -13.13 -14.94 -22.51
N VAL A 327 -11.84 -14.64 -22.35
CA VAL A 327 -11.37 -13.37 -21.82
C VAL A 327 -11.59 -12.27 -22.87
N ASN A 328 -12.48 -11.31 -22.58
CA ASN A 328 -12.83 -10.24 -23.51
C ASN A 328 -11.94 -9.00 -23.36
N GLN A 329 -11.49 -8.72 -22.14
CA GLN A 329 -10.65 -7.56 -21.87
C GLN A 329 -9.73 -7.83 -20.68
N MET A 330 -8.52 -7.29 -20.77
CA MET A 330 -7.58 -7.22 -19.64
C MET A 330 -7.75 -5.87 -18.93
N THR A 331 -7.79 -5.90 -17.60
CA THR A 331 -7.63 -4.69 -16.78
C THR A 331 -6.24 -4.69 -16.14
N THR A 332 -5.87 -3.60 -15.47
CA THR A 332 -4.55 -3.49 -14.79
C THR A 332 -4.26 -4.72 -13.93
N THR A 333 -5.22 -5.11 -13.09
CA THR A 333 -5.05 -6.19 -12.12
C THR A 333 -5.94 -7.41 -12.38
N GLY A 334 -6.78 -7.39 -13.40
CA GLY A 334 -7.88 -8.33 -13.57
C GLY A 334 -8.23 -8.63 -15.03
N ILE A 335 -9.40 -9.25 -15.22
CA ILE A 335 -9.94 -9.63 -16.54
C ILE A 335 -11.45 -9.42 -16.58
N ARG A 336 -12.01 -9.15 -17.76
CA ARG A 336 -13.46 -9.06 -17.99
C ARG A 336 -13.93 -10.09 -19.00
N TYR A 337 -15.14 -10.57 -18.82
CA TYR A 337 -15.79 -11.56 -19.66
C TYR A 337 -17.32 -11.39 -19.63
N TYR A 338 -18.02 -12.15 -20.46
CA TYR A 338 -19.49 -12.19 -20.52
C TYR A 338 -20.07 -13.51 -19.99
N ALA A 339 -19.25 -14.35 -19.36
CA ALA A 339 -19.72 -15.60 -18.78
C ALA A 339 -20.74 -15.34 -17.66
N ASP A 340 -21.93 -15.92 -17.77
CA ASP A 340 -23.00 -15.77 -16.80
C ASP A 340 -22.59 -16.13 -15.37
N THR A 341 -22.94 -15.23 -14.47
CA THR A 341 -22.78 -15.34 -13.01
C THR A 341 -23.94 -14.60 -12.33
N GLU A 342 -24.08 -14.74 -11.01
CA GLU A 342 -25.08 -14.00 -10.22
C GLU A 342 -24.52 -13.72 -8.82
N GLY A 343 -25.25 -12.96 -7.99
CA GLY A 343 -24.92 -12.82 -6.58
C GLY A 343 -24.68 -14.19 -5.93
N GLY A 344 -23.64 -14.33 -5.12
CA GLY A 344 -23.19 -15.63 -4.57
C GLY A 344 -22.06 -16.30 -5.36
N SER A 345 -21.84 -15.91 -6.62
CA SER A 345 -20.67 -16.31 -7.39
C SER A 345 -19.39 -15.59 -6.99
N SER A 346 -19.46 -14.54 -6.17
CA SER A 346 -18.29 -13.87 -5.58
C SER A 346 -17.31 -14.88 -5.00
N GLY A 347 -16.07 -14.85 -5.49
CA GLY A 347 -14.97 -15.72 -5.07
C GLY A 347 -14.78 -16.95 -5.96
N SER A 348 -15.62 -17.15 -6.97
CA SER A 348 -15.50 -18.27 -7.91
C SER A 348 -14.16 -18.25 -8.66
N PRO A 349 -13.49 -19.40 -8.85
CA PRO A 349 -12.32 -19.48 -9.71
C PRO A 349 -12.72 -19.31 -11.19
N VAL A 350 -11.97 -18.48 -11.92
CA VAL A 350 -12.01 -18.41 -13.38
C VAL A 350 -10.88 -19.28 -13.90
N LEU A 351 -11.21 -20.36 -14.61
CA LEU A 351 -10.24 -21.34 -15.07
C LEU A 351 -10.01 -21.22 -16.57
N ASP A 352 -8.75 -21.32 -17.00
CA ASP A 352 -8.42 -21.52 -18.41
C ASP A 352 -8.82 -22.93 -18.85
N PHE A 353 -9.43 -23.04 -20.04
CA PHE A 353 -10.00 -24.28 -20.54
C PHE A 353 -8.95 -25.35 -20.84
N ASN A 354 -7.77 -24.96 -21.34
CA ASN A 354 -6.76 -25.91 -21.79
C ASN A 354 -5.92 -26.43 -20.62
N SER A 355 -5.41 -25.50 -19.80
CA SER A 355 -4.55 -25.80 -18.66
C SER A 355 -5.34 -26.24 -17.42
N ASN A 356 -6.60 -25.83 -17.30
CA ASN A 356 -7.43 -26.03 -16.10
C ASN A 356 -6.81 -25.39 -14.84
N LEU A 357 -6.03 -24.32 -15.03
CA LEU A 357 -5.46 -23.49 -13.99
C LEU A 357 -6.33 -22.25 -13.76
N VAL A 358 -6.30 -21.75 -12.52
CA VAL A 358 -7.06 -20.53 -12.17
C VAL A 358 -6.30 -19.33 -12.70
N VAL A 359 -6.93 -18.59 -13.61
CA VAL A 359 -6.37 -17.39 -14.23
C VAL A 359 -6.86 -16.10 -13.58
N ALA A 360 -7.96 -16.14 -12.82
CA ALA A 360 -8.47 -15.01 -12.04
C ALA A 360 -9.52 -15.44 -10.99
N ILE A 361 -9.89 -14.54 -10.08
CA ILE A 361 -10.99 -14.71 -9.12
C ILE A 361 -12.19 -13.82 -9.46
N HIS A 362 -13.39 -14.38 -9.63
CA HIS A 362 -14.59 -13.62 -9.97
C HIS A 362 -15.03 -12.70 -8.82
N ASN A 363 -15.32 -11.42 -9.12
CA ASN A 363 -15.83 -10.46 -8.12
C ASN A 363 -16.70 -9.31 -8.64
N THR A 364 -16.71 -9.00 -9.93
CA THR A 364 -17.54 -7.88 -10.43
C THR A 364 -18.80 -8.38 -11.10
N GLY A 365 -19.96 -7.86 -10.69
CA GLY A 365 -21.23 -8.04 -11.37
C GLY A 365 -21.38 -7.20 -12.66
N GLY A 366 -22.55 -7.28 -13.31
CA GLY A 366 -22.86 -6.62 -14.59
C GLY A 366 -22.45 -7.41 -15.84
N CYS A 367 -22.56 -6.78 -17.01
CA CYS A 367 -22.12 -7.31 -18.31
C CYS A 367 -21.33 -6.20 -19.04
N THR A 368 -20.02 -6.31 -19.22
CA THR A 368 -19.14 -7.42 -18.80
C THR A 368 -19.02 -7.56 -17.28
N ASN A 369 -19.10 -8.79 -16.77
CA ASN A 369 -18.63 -9.12 -15.43
C ASN A 369 -17.12 -9.43 -15.48
N GLY A 370 -16.54 -9.88 -14.36
CA GLY A 370 -15.10 -10.07 -14.32
C GLY A 370 -14.46 -10.19 -12.95
N SER A 371 -13.16 -9.91 -12.96
CA SER A 371 -12.23 -10.06 -11.87
C SER A 371 -11.40 -8.81 -11.70
N SER A 372 -11.12 -8.46 -10.44
CA SER A 372 -10.13 -7.47 -10.03
C SER A 372 -8.80 -8.11 -9.60
N GLY A 373 -8.73 -9.44 -9.52
CA GLY A 373 -7.58 -10.24 -9.10
C GLY A 373 -7.22 -11.33 -10.11
N ARG A 374 -6.32 -11.01 -11.04
CA ARG A 374 -5.72 -11.93 -12.01
C ARG A 374 -4.64 -12.78 -11.33
N SER A 375 -4.44 -13.99 -11.82
CA SER A 375 -3.56 -15.01 -11.23
C SER A 375 -2.14 -14.53 -10.92
N ASP A 376 -1.47 -13.81 -11.82
CA ASP A 376 -0.15 -13.19 -11.60
C ASP A 376 -0.15 -12.20 -10.42
N GLN A 377 -1.21 -11.39 -10.30
CA GLN A 377 -1.37 -10.42 -9.22
C GLN A 377 -1.68 -11.10 -7.88
N LEU A 378 -2.52 -12.14 -7.91
CA LEU A 378 -2.82 -12.96 -6.74
C LEU A 378 -1.58 -13.70 -6.25
N ILE A 379 -0.81 -14.29 -7.17
CA ILE A 379 0.47 -14.95 -6.87
C ILE A 379 1.42 -13.97 -6.19
N ALA A 380 1.62 -12.78 -6.77
CA ALA A 380 2.48 -11.76 -6.18
C ALA A 380 1.98 -11.32 -4.79
N ALA A 381 0.66 -11.19 -4.61
CA ALA A 381 0.08 -10.72 -3.36
C ALA A 381 0.14 -11.73 -2.22
N ILE A 382 -0.01 -13.03 -2.49
CA ILE A 382 0.02 -14.10 -1.47
C ILE A 382 1.33 -14.88 -1.49
N ALA A 383 2.37 -14.36 -2.13
CA ALA A 383 3.60 -15.11 -2.41
C ALA A 383 4.24 -15.76 -1.17
N ALA A 384 4.27 -15.05 -0.04
CA ALA A 384 4.79 -15.55 1.24
C ALA A 384 3.86 -16.55 1.95
N ASP A 385 2.58 -16.50 1.60
CA ASP A 385 1.49 -17.28 2.19
C ASP A 385 1.00 -18.37 1.22
N MET A 386 1.75 -18.61 0.13
CA MET A 386 1.34 -19.49 -0.96
C MET A 386 1.38 -20.95 -0.48
N PRO A 387 0.25 -21.67 -0.48
CA PRO A 387 0.24 -23.07 -0.09
C PRO A 387 1.02 -23.93 -1.09
N ASN A 388 1.50 -25.08 -0.64
CA ASN A 388 2.12 -26.07 -1.51
C ASN A 388 1.17 -26.39 -2.67
N CYS A 389 1.72 -26.67 -3.86
CA CYS A 389 0.93 -26.92 -5.06
C CYS A 389 0.00 -25.74 -5.50
N GLY A 390 0.14 -24.54 -4.91
CA GLY A 390 -0.73 -23.39 -5.15
C GLY A 390 -0.52 -22.69 -6.49
N ILE A 391 0.63 -22.91 -7.15
CA ILE A 391 0.96 -22.40 -8.49
C ILE A 391 1.29 -23.58 -9.40
N ASP A 392 1.01 -23.45 -10.69
CA ASP A 392 1.43 -24.43 -11.69
C ASP A 392 2.95 -24.53 -11.86
N SER A 393 3.38 -25.59 -12.53
CA SER A 393 4.80 -25.87 -12.80
C SER A 393 5.23 -25.52 -14.23
N SER A 394 4.41 -24.79 -15.01
CA SER A 394 4.55 -24.63 -16.47
C SER A 394 4.90 -23.22 -17.00
N GLY A 395 4.88 -22.16 -16.19
CA GLY A 395 5.34 -20.82 -16.58
C GLY A 395 6.69 -20.47 -15.99
N GLY A 396 7.54 -19.82 -16.78
CA GLY A 396 8.84 -19.32 -16.32
C GLY A 396 8.73 -18.49 -15.04
N ALA A 397 9.69 -18.69 -14.15
CA ALA A 397 9.78 -18.12 -12.80
C ALA A 397 9.17 -16.71 -12.65
N ILE A 398 8.00 -16.64 -12.00
CA ILE A 398 7.52 -15.50 -11.22
C ILE A 398 7.82 -15.86 -9.76
N PRO A 399 8.24 -14.90 -8.95
CA PRO A 399 9.17 -15.14 -7.87
C PRO A 399 8.53 -15.82 -6.68
N VAL A 400 9.06 -16.99 -6.36
CA VAL A 400 8.89 -17.62 -5.06
C VAL A 400 9.67 -16.77 -4.06
N PRO A 401 9.05 -16.06 -3.09
CA PRO A 401 9.77 -15.62 -1.91
C PRO A 401 10.31 -16.89 -1.26
N CYS A 402 11.56 -16.86 -0.79
CA CYS A 402 12.14 -18.08 -0.27
C CYS A 402 11.25 -18.65 0.84
N GLY A 403 10.86 -19.93 0.71
CA GLY A 403 9.99 -20.57 1.70
C GLY A 403 10.56 -20.55 3.12
N THR A 404 11.87 -20.34 3.26
CA THR A 404 12.58 -20.06 4.52
C THR A 404 13.72 -19.08 4.27
N THR A 405 13.94 -18.14 5.18
CA THR A 405 15.07 -17.19 5.15
C THR A 405 16.11 -17.53 6.21
N ILE A 406 17.38 -17.27 5.90
CA ILE A 406 18.49 -17.37 6.85
C ILE A 406 18.45 -16.15 7.76
N THR A 407 18.29 -16.39 9.06
CA THR A 407 18.22 -15.35 10.11
C THR A 407 19.43 -15.36 11.05
N SER A 408 20.36 -16.30 10.86
CA SER A 408 21.56 -16.45 11.69
C SER A 408 22.80 -16.07 10.87
N PHE A 409 23.55 -15.09 11.37
CA PHE A 409 24.74 -14.54 10.73
C PHE A 409 25.99 -14.66 11.64
N PRO A 410 27.20 -14.81 11.07
CA PRO A 410 27.48 -14.89 9.65
C PRO A 410 27.02 -16.22 9.04
N TYR A 411 26.42 -16.16 7.85
CA TYR A 411 26.21 -17.33 7.01
C TYR A 411 27.43 -17.49 6.12
N THR A 412 27.96 -18.71 6.02
CA THR A 412 29.14 -19.04 5.23
C THR A 412 28.87 -20.23 4.32
N GLU A 413 29.39 -20.18 3.10
CA GLU A 413 29.38 -21.29 2.15
C GLU A 413 30.74 -21.41 1.46
N SER A 414 31.42 -22.54 1.67
CA SER A 414 32.72 -22.88 1.10
C SER A 414 32.69 -24.08 0.15
N PHE A 415 31.49 -24.59 -0.20
CA PHE A 415 31.30 -25.57 -1.29
C PHE A 415 32.05 -26.89 -1.12
N GLU A 416 32.34 -27.32 0.11
CA GLU A 416 33.27 -28.42 0.41
C GLU A 416 32.85 -29.85 -0.02
N ASN A 417 31.62 -30.06 -0.51
CA ASN A 417 31.17 -31.37 -1.01
C ASN A 417 29.81 -31.30 -1.75
N THR A 418 29.00 -30.29 -1.42
CA THR A 418 27.70 -30.02 -2.03
C THR A 418 27.57 -28.52 -2.29
N THR A 419 26.55 -28.11 -3.04
CA THR A 419 26.21 -26.68 -3.18
C THR A 419 25.52 -26.11 -1.93
N GLY A 420 25.46 -26.87 -0.83
CA GLY A 420 24.74 -26.48 0.38
C GLY A 420 23.28 -26.12 0.10
N ALA A 421 22.88 -24.91 0.52
CA ALA A 421 21.55 -24.35 0.28
C ALA A 421 21.42 -23.61 -1.06
N TRP A 422 22.51 -23.52 -1.84
CA TRP A 422 22.51 -22.86 -3.15
C TRP A 422 21.90 -23.75 -4.22
N THR A 423 21.23 -23.10 -5.17
CA THR A 423 20.49 -23.75 -6.26
C THR A 423 20.97 -23.24 -7.61
N GLN A 424 21.06 -24.13 -8.60
CA GLN A 424 21.35 -23.75 -9.99
C GLN A 424 20.19 -22.93 -10.59
N GLY A 425 20.52 -22.09 -11.58
CA GLY A 425 19.54 -21.46 -12.44
C GLY A 425 18.76 -22.48 -13.27
N THR A 426 17.54 -22.14 -13.68
CA THR A 426 16.74 -22.97 -14.59
C THR A 426 16.58 -22.35 -15.98
N ASN A 427 17.09 -21.12 -16.17
CA ASN A 427 16.94 -20.28 -17.36
C ASN A 427 18.30 -19.68 -17.77
N ASP A 428 19.29 -20.56 -17.96
CA ASP A 428 20.67 -20.31 -18.36
C ASP A 428 21.15 -21.43 -19.32
N ASP A 429 22.39 -21.35 -19.82
CA ASP A 429 22.90 -22.29 -20.82
C ASP A 429 23.47 -23.57 -20.21
N PHE A 430 24.03 -23.50 -19.00
CA PHE A 430 24.62 -24.63 -18.27
C PHE A 430 24.81 -24.31 -16.78
N ASP A 431 25.12 -25.34 -15.98
CA ASP A 431 25.21 -25.24 -14.51
C ASP A 431 26.64 -25.02 -14.00
N TRP A 432 26.74 -24.35 -12.84
CA TRP A 432 27.95 -24.31 -12.04
C TRP A 432 28.28 -25.69 -11.47
N THR A 433 29.56 -26.08 -11.43
CA THR A 433 29.98 -27.43 -11.04
C THR A 433 30.97 -27.39 -9.88
N LEU A 434 30.89 -28.35 -8.96
CA LEU A 434 31.87 -28.50 -7.88
C LEU A 434 33.14 -29.19 -8.37
N LEU A 435 34.29 -28.68 -7.94
CA LEU A 435 35.58 -29.25 -8.32
C LEU A 435 36.58 -29.16 -7.18
N SER A 436 37.47 -30.15 -7.13
CA SER A 436 38.68 -30.14 -6.32
C SER A 436 39.89 -30.27 -7.25
N GLY A 437 40.92 -29.45 -7.02
CA GLY A 437 42.12 -29.39 -7.87
C GLY A 437 42.04 -28.30 -8.94
N ALA A 438 42.77 -28.47 -10.05
CA ALA A 438 42.76 -27.50 -11.15
C ALA A 438 41.56 -27.72 -12.09
N THR A 439 41.09 -26.66 -12.76
CA THR A 439 40.03 -26.81 -13.77
C THR A 439 40.47 -27.74 -14.92
N PRO A 440 39.52 -28.46 -15.56
CA PRO A 440 39.83 -29.42 -16.62
C PRO A 440 40.57 -28.82 -17.84
N SER A 441 40.35 -27.55 -18.12
CA SER A 441 40.94 -26.86 -19.27
C SER A 441 42.23 -26.13 -18.90
N ASN A 442 43.19 -26.05 -19.83
CA ASN A 442 44.52 -25.49 -19.53
C ASN A 442 44.54 -23.97 -19.71
N ALA A 443 45.38 -23.31 -18.89
CA ALA A 443 45.62 -21.86 -18.93
C ALA A 443 44.37 -21.02 -18.66
N THR A 444 43.50 -21.51 -17.77
CA THR A 444 42.37 -20.79 -17.21
C THR A 444 41.96 -21.37 -15.86
N GLY A 445 41.11 -20.66 -15.12
CA GLY A 445 40.62 -21.09 -13.81
C GLY A 445 41.70 -21.20 -12.72
N PRO A 446 41.31 -21.53 -11.49
CA PRO A 446 42.24 -21.75 -10.38
C PRO A 446 42.89 -23.14 -10.43
N THR A 447 43.98 -23.32 -9.68
CA THR A 447 44.70 -24.62 -9.56
C THR A 447 44.31 -25.43 -8.33
N ALA A 448 43.61 -24.82 -7.37
CA ALA A 448 43.05 -25.41 -6.16
C ALA A 448 41.97 -24.47 -5.57
N ALA A 449 41.17 -24.97 -4.63
CA ALA A 449 40.19 -24.17 -3.87
C ALA A 449 40.87 -23.04 -3.08
N ASN A 450 40.14 -21.95 -2.81
CA ASN A 450 40.60 -20.86 -1.95
C ASN A 450 40.48 -21.25 -0.47
N GLU A 451 39.32 -21.78 -0.10
CA GLU A 451 39.01 -22.33 1.21
C GLU A 451 38.81 -23.84 1.08
N GLY A 452 39.30 -24.61 2.05
CA GLY A 452 39.06 -26.06 2.07
C GLY A 452 39.62 -26.83 0.87
N THR A 453 38.81 -27.71 0.29
CA THR A 453 39.19 -28.69 -0.72
C THR A 453 38.42 -28.51 -2.04
N TYR A 454 37.17 -28.06 -1.99
CA TYR A 454 36.32 -27.91 -3.16
C TYR A 454 35.93 -26.45 -3.36
N TYR A 455 35.66 -26.08 -4.60
CA TYR A 455 35.11 -24.79 -4.99
C TYR A 455 34.07 -25.01 -6.09
N ILE A 456 33.29 -23.98 -6.41
CA ILE A 456 32.33 -24.05 -7.51
C ILE A 456 32.79 -23.21 -8.70
N TYR A 457 32.65 -23.74 -9.92
CA TYR A 457 33.16 -23.10 -11.12
C TYR A 457 32.32 -23.37 -12.37
N MET A 458 32.56 -22.58 -13.40
CA MET A 458 32.06 -22.73 -14.76
C MET A 458 33.17 -23.25 -15.66
N GLU A 459 32.91 -24.36 -16.36
CA GLU A 459 33.82 -24.91 -17.38
C GLU A 459 33.43 -24.36 -18.76
N ALA A 460 34.36 -23.66 -19.42
CA ALA A 460 34.13 -22.99 -20.70
C ALA A 460 34.39 -23.87 -21.93
N THR A 461 34.93 -25.09 -21.77
CA THR A 461 35.13 -26.01 -22.90
C THR A 461 33.81 -26.29 -23.65
N ALA A 462 33.89 -26.49 -24.97
CA ALA A 462 32.73 -26.77 -25.81
C ALA A 462 31.86 -27.92 -25.24
N PRO A 463 30.53 -27.74 -25.13
CA PRO A 463 29.71 -26.73 -25.81
C PRO A 463 29.50 -25.41 -25.03
N ASN A 464 30.17 -25.20 -23.89
CA ASN A 464 29.90 -24.09 -22.97
C ASN A 464 30.60 -22.77 -23.37
N SER A 465 31.01 -22.64 -24.63
CA SER A 465 31.51 -21.39 -25.23
C SER A 465 31.10 -21.34 -26.71
N PRO A 466 30.99 -20.14 -27.31
CA PRO A 466 31.21 -18.80 -26.74
C PRO A 466 29.98 -18.20 -26.05
N SER A 467 30.21 -17.23 -25.14
CA SER A 467 29.16 -16.36 -24.55
C SER A 467 28.00 -17.10 -23.90
N LYS A 468 28.28 -18.23 -23.25
CA LYS A 468 27.29 -19.02 -22.52
C LYS A 468 27.14 -18.54 -21.09
N ASN A 469 25.91 -18.56 -20.61
CA ASN A 469 25.54 -18.05 -19.30
C ASN A 469 25.28 -19.19 -18.30
N ALA A 470 25.66 -18.99 -17.04
CA ALA A 470 25.35 -19.88 -15.92
C ALA A 470 25.05 -19.06 -14.66
N LYS A 471 24.01 -19.43 -13.91
CA LYS A 471 23.54 -18.73 -12.71
C LYS A 471 23.54 -19.65 -11.50
N LEU A 472 24.06 -19.14 -10.39
CA LEU A 472 24.00 -19.82 -9.09
C LEU A 472 23.28 -18.91 -8.10
N LEU A 473 22.21 -19.40 -7.48
CA LEU A 473 21.34 -18.62 -6.60
C LEU A 473 21.51 -19.06 -5.14
N SER A 474 21.65 -18.09 -4.24
CA SER A 474 21.75 -18.30 -2.80
C SER A 474 20.40 -18.74 -2.19
N PRO A 475 20.38 -19.24 -0.95
CA PRO A 475 19.18 -19.12 -0.11
C PRO A 475 18.80 -17.63 0.09
N CYS A 476 17.59 -17.33 0.57
CA CYS A 476 17.30 -15.96 0.98
C CYS A 476 17.82 -15.67 2.39
N PHE A 477 18.13 -14.41 2.63
CA PHE A 477 18.60 -13.86 3.88
C PHE A 477 17.57 -12.86 4.41
N ASP A 478 17.28 -12.93 5.71
CA ASP A 478 16.54 -11.89 6.41
C ASP A 478 17.57 -10.96 7.05
N LEU A 479 17.72 -9.76 6.50
CA LEU A 479 18.71 -8.81 6.97
C LEU A 479 18.15 -7.87 8.04
N THR A 480 16.88 -8.04 8.46
CA THR A 480 16.26 -7.19 9.46
C THR A 480 17.05 -7.21 10.77
N GLY A 481 17.55 -6.04 11.16
CA GLY A 481 18.35 -5.87 12.38
C GLY A 481 19.80 -6.38 12.30
N VAL A 482 20.27 -6.83 11.13
CA VAL A 482 21.71 -7.04 10.91
C VAL A 482 22.38 -5.67 10.87
N SER A 483 23.38 -5.45 11.74
CA SER A 483 24.12 -4.18 11.75
C SER A 483 25.11 -4.14 10.60
N TYR A 484 24.96 -3.16 9.72
CA TYR A 484 25.81 -2.96 8.54
C TYR A 484 25.97 -4.22 7.67
N PRO A 485 24.89 -4.80 7.12
CA PRO A 485 24.99 -6.07 6.41
C PRO A 485 25.98 -6.00 5.25
N GLU A 486 26.90 -6.95 5.22
CA GLU A 486 28.00 -7.03 4.25
C GLU A 486 28.09 -8.46 3.70
N LEU A 487 28.45 -8.58 2.43
CA LEU A 487 28.69 -9.84 1.73
C LEU A 487 30.15 -9.89 1.26
N ALA A 488 30.84 -11.01 1.50
CA ALA A 488 32.20 -11.24 1.02
C ALA A 488 32.32 -12.57 0.27
N PHE A 489 33.19 -12.64 -0.73
CA PHE A 489 33.50 -13.87 -1.47
C PHE A 489 34.87 -13.76 -2.16
N ASN A 490 35.41 -14.91 -2.57
CA ASN A 490 36.60 -14.99 -3.39
C ASN A 490 36.23 -15.43 -4.80
N TYR A 491 36.88 -14.86 -5.82
CA TYR A 491 36.68 -15.24 -7.22
C TYR A 491 38.01 -15.46 -7.95
N SER A 492 37.97 -16.27 -9.01
CA SER A 492 39.09 -16.51 -9.92
C SER A 492 38.62 -16.40 -11.37
N MET A 493 39.25 -15.52 -12.14
CA MET A 493 38.96 -15.27 -13.55
C MET A 493 40.28 -15.15 -14.33
N TYR A 494 40.94 -16.27 -14.57
CA TYR A 494 42.22 -16.33 -15.30
C TYR A 494 42.02 -16.79 -16.75
N GLY A 495 42.50 -16.05 -17.76
CA GLY A 495 42.52 -16.54 -19.15
C GLY A 495 42.42 -15.47 -20.24
N VAL A 496 43.06 -15.72 -21.39
CA VAL A 496 43.24 -14.71 -22.46
C VAL A 496 41.95 -14.30 -23.19
N ASN A 497 40.87 -15.07 -23.04
CA ASN A 497 39.57 -14.84 -23.68
C ASN A 497 38.45 -14.90 -22.64
N MET A 498 38.71 -14.33 -21.46
CA MET A 498 37.80 -14.36 -20.31
C MET A 498 36.49 -13.60 -20.56
N GLY A 499 35.41 -14.10 -19.98
CA GLY A 499 34.11 -13.45 -19.99
C GLY A 499 33.87 -12.54 -18.77
N THR A 500 32.65 -12.58 -18.23
CA THR A 500 32.14 -11.65 -17.20
C THR A 500 31.55 -12.43 -16.03
N LEU A 501 31.83 -11.99 -14.80
CA LEU A 501 31.14 -12.43 -13.59
C LEU A 501 30.43 -11.24 -12.97
N SER A 502 29.14 -11.41 -12.64
CA SER A 502 28.36 -10.40 -11.93
C SER A 502 27.72 -10.99 -10.67
N LEU A 503 27.64 -10.17 -9.62
CA LEU A 503 26.86 -10.44 -8.42
C LEU A 503 25.61 -9.58 -8.45
N GLU A 504 24.46 -10.21 -8.27
CA GLU A 504 23.16 -9.56 -8.37
C GLU A 504 22.29 -9.89 -7.16
N VAL A 505 21.43 -8.96 -6.77
CA VAL A 505 20.52 -9.07 -5.62
C VAL A 505 19.08 -8.92 -6.06
N SER A 506 18.18 -9.59 -5.36
CA SER A 506 16.74 -9.48 -5.55
C SER A 506 16.01 -9.60 -4.22
N THR A 507 15.07 -8.69 -3.96
CA THR A 507 14.13 -8.79 -2.83
C THR A 507 12.86 -9.56 -3.18
N ASN A 508 12.69 -9.85 -4.47
CA ASN A 508 11.45 -10.36 -5.03
C ASN A 508 11.71 -11.42 -6.09
N ASN A 509 12.85 -12.10 -6.09
CA ASN A 509 13.30 -13.15 -7.03
C ASN A 509 13.01 -12.98 -8.53
N SER A 510 12.66 -11.79 -9.01
CA SER A 510 12.19 -11.53 -10.37
C SER A 510 12.92 -10.34 -10.99
N THR A 511 13.02 -9.23 -10.26
CA THR A 511 13.89 -8.11 -10.62
C THR A 511 15.22 -8.27 -9.90
N TRP A 512 16.31 -8.22 -10.67
CA TRP A 512 17.67 -8.40 -10.18
C TRP A 512 18.46 -7.12 -10.42
N THR A 513 19.06 -6.59 -9.36
CA THR A 513 19.96 -5.42 -9.39
C THR A 513 21.40 -5.91 -9.34
N THR A 514 22.24 -5.45 -10.27
CA THR A 514 23.68 -5.77 -10.23
C THR A 514 24.37 -4.94 -9.18
N LEU A 515 24.94 -5.60 -8.17
CA LEU A 515 25.74 -4.96 -7.12
C LEU A 515 27.21 -4.87 -7.50
N TRP A 516 27.70 -5.83 -8.30
CA TRP A 516 29.11 -5.92 -8.64
C TRP A 516 29.32 -6.68 -9.96
N SER A 517 30.38 -6.33 -10.70
CA SER A 517 30.79 -7.05 -11.91
C SER A 517 32.29 -6.90 -12.22
N ARG A 518 32.87 -7.94 -12.82
CA ARG A 518 34.23 -7.93 -13.41
C ARG A 518 34.20 -8.63 -14.77
N THR A 519 35.03 -8.14 -15.70
CA THR A 519 35.15 -8.69 -17.06
C THR A 519 36.61 -8.76 -17.47
N GLY A 520 36.97 -9.80 -18.23
CA GLY A 520 38.33 -10.00 -18.74
C GLY A 520 39.25 -10.68 -17.73
N ASP A 521 40.49 -10.94 -18.13
CA ASP A 521 41.50 -11.62 -17.31
C ASP A 521 41.84 -10.81 -16.05
N GLN A 522 41.70 -11.43 -14.88
CA GLN A 522 42.00 -10.83 -13.57
C GLN A 522 43.31 -11.38 -12.97
N GLY A 523 43.98 -12.30 -13.68
CA GLY A 523 45.20 -12.97 -13.20
C GLY A 523 44.93 -14.35 -12.58
N PRO A 524 46.00 -15.09 -12.25
CA PRO A 524 45.93 -16.51 -11.85
C PRO A 524 45.59 -16.76 -10.38
N ASP A 525 45.58 -15.71 -9.55
CA ASP A 525 45.34 -15.81 -8.11
C ASP A 525 43.86 -15.63 -7.78
N TRP A 526 43.42 -16.19 -6.65
CA TRP A 526 42.11 -15.89 -6.07
C TRP A 526 42.07 -14.46 -5.53
N ILE A 527 41.02 -13.72 -5.86
CA ILE A 527 40.82 -12.32 -5.47
C ILE A 527 39.62 -12.23 -4.52
N PRO A 528 39.77 -11.70 -3.29
CA PRO A 528 38.64 -11.42 -2.40
C PRO A 528 37.94 -10.12 -2.80
N ASP A 529 36.62 -10.06 -2.63
CA ASP A 529 35.83 -8.84 -2.76
C ASP A 529 34.73 -8.77 -1.69
N THR A 530 34.29 -7.54 -1.40
CA THR A 530 33.37 -7.22 -0.31
C THR A 530 32.32 -6.21 -0.78
N ILE A 531 31.05 -6.51 -0.53
CA ILE A 531 29.89 -5.83 -1.08
C ILE A 531 28.99 -5.34 0.05
N ASP A 532 28.70 -4.04 0.03
CA ASP A 532 27.75 -3.41 0.94
C ASP A 532 26.30 -3.82 0.61
N LEU A 533 25.55 -4.23 1.63
CA LEU A 533 24.13 -4.55 1.55
C LEU A 533 23.26 -3.64 2.44
N ASN A 534 23.77 -2.51 2.93
CA ASN A 534 23.06 -1.59 3.81
C ASN A 534 21.69 -1.15 3.29
N ALA A 535 21.55 -0.98 1.97
CA ALA A 535 20.28 -0.69 1.30
C ALA A 535 19.17 -1.73 1.59
N TYR A 536 19.55 -2.92 2.04
CA TYR A 536 18.67 -4.06 2.31
C TYR A 536 18.55 -4.38 3.81
N THR A 537 19.02 -3.52 4.72
CA THR A 537 19.03 -3.76 6.19
C THR A 537 17.64 -4.01 6.80
N ASN A 538 16.57 -3.56 6.15
CA ASN A 538 15.20 -3.78 6.61
C ASN A 538 14.44 -4.82 5.77
N GLU A 539 15.13 -5.52 4.88
CA GLU A 539 14.53 -6.51 3.99
C GLU A 539 14.57 -7.90 4.63
N SER A 540 13.38 -8.50 4.77
CA SER A 540 13.23 -9.83 5.35
C SER A 540 13.48 -10.97 4.35
N SER A 541 13.65 -10.64 3.06
CA SER A 541 13.84 -11.63 1.99
C SER A 541 14.78 -11.09 0.91
N VAL A 542 16.09 -11.26 1.11
CA VAL A 542 17.14 -10.87 0.18
C VAL A 542 17.76 -12.12 -0.44
N ARG A 543 17.76 -12.23 -1.77
CA ARG A 543 18.45 -13.32 -2.47
C ARG A 543 19.57 -12.78 -3.34
N ILE A 544 20.66 -13.52 -3.39
CA ILE A 544 21.85 -13.21 -4.17
C ILE A 544 21.98 -14.23 -5.29
N ARG A 545 22.50 -13.81 -6.44
CA ARG A 545 22.97 -14.75 -7.46
C ARG A 545 24.31 -14.32 -8.06
N PHE A 546 25.14 -15.32 -8.33
CA PHE A 546 26.29 -15.18 -9.22
C PHE A 546 25.84 -15.48 -10.64
N ASN A 547 26.08 -14.55 -11.55
CA ASN A 547 25.71 -14.63 -12.96
C ASN A 547 26.98 -14.56 -13.80
N GLY A 548 27.45 -15.70 -14.28
CA GLY A 548 28.66 -15.80 -15.08
C GLY A 548 28.37 -15.96 -16.56
N THR A 549 29.18 -15.34 -17.40
CA THR A 549 29.15 -15.49 -18.86
C THR A 549 30.55 -15.88 -19.34
N THR A 550 30.69 -17.01 -20.01
CA THR A 550 31.98 -17.45 -20.59
C THR A 550 32.39 -16.54 -21.75
N GLY A 551 33.68 -16.36 -21.98
CA GLY A 551 34.17 -15.62 -23.13
C GLY A 551 34.16 -16.44 -24.42
N SER A 552 35.15 -16.21 -25.30
CA SER A 552 35.08 -16.67 -26.69
C SER A 552 35.61 -18.10 -26.94
N ASP A 553 36.33 -18.70 -25.98
CA ASP A 553 36.80 -20.08 -26.06
C ASP A 553 36.97 -20.72 -24.67
N PHE A 554 37.56 -21.91 -24.63
CA PHE A 554 37.76 -22.70 -23.41
C PHE A 554 38.64 -22.03 -22.34
N ARG A 555 39.37 -20.94 -22.64
CA ARG A 555 40.24 -20.25 -21.68
C ARG A 555 39.48 -19.19 -20.89
N SER A 556 38.30 -19.55 -20.39
CA SER A 556 37.37 -18.66 -19.70
C SER A 556 36.65 -19.32 -18.51
N ASP A 557 37.34 -20.21 -17.79
CA ASP A 557 36.80 -20.80 -16.58
C ASP A 557 36.71 -19.73 -15.48
N ILE A 558 35.53 -19.63 -14.87
CA ILE A 558 35.24 -18.69 -13.77
C ILE A 558 34.94 -19.51 -12.52
N ALA A 559 35.56 -19.17 -11.40
CA ALA A 559 35.34 -19.86 -10.13
C ALA A 559 35.03 -18.89 -8.99
N ILE A 560 34.24 -19.35 -8.02
CA ILE A 560 33.94 -18.64 -6.77
C ILE A 560 34.10 -19.57 -5.57
N ASP A 561 34.42 -19.00 -4.42
CA ASP A 561 34.65 -19.72 -3.17
C ASP A 561 34.52 -18.77 -1.96
N ALA A 562 34.54 -19.32 -0.74
CA ALA A 562 34.57 -18.57 0.53
C ALA A 562 33.46 -17.50 0.67
N PHE A 563 32.22 -17.84 0.28
CA PHE A 563 31.09 -16.91 0.40
C PHE A 563 30.71 -16.69 1.86
N SER A 564 30.47 -15.44 2.23
CA SER A 564 29.87 -15.10 3.52
C SER A 564 28.97 -13.88 3.45
N ILE A 565 27.98 -13.83 4.34
CA ILE A 565 27.14 -12.66 4.59
C ILE A 565 26.96 -12.50 6.10
N GLY A 566 27.03 -11.27 6.61
CA GLY A 566 26.82 -11.00 8.02
C GLY A 566 26.94 -9.54 8.40
N ALA A 567 27.08 -9.27 9.70
CA ALA A 567 27.28 -7.92 10.21
C ALA A 567 28.68 -7.43 9.86
N GLY A 568 28.75 -6.29 9.18
CA GLY A 568 29.96 -5.57 8.84
C GLY A 568 30.28 -4.46 9.84
N THR A 569 31.21 -3.59 9.45
CA THR A 569 31.55 -2.38 10.19
C THR A 569 30.98 -1.15 9.47
N PRO A 570 30.54 -0.10 10.18
CA PRO A 570 30.19 1.16 9.55
C PRO A 570 31.33 1.64 8.63
N ASP A 571 30.98 2.01 7.40
CA ASP A 571 31.89 2.57 6.39
C ASP A 571 32.27 4.03 6.67
N CYS A 572 31.60 4.67 7.63
CA CYS A 572 31.86 6.03 8.10
C CYS A 572 31.80 6.10 9.64
N THR A 573 32.39 7.15 10.23
CA THR A 573 32.23 7.44 11.66
C THR A 573 31.20 8.56 11.83
N PRO A 574 30.02 8.30 12.42
CA PRO A 574 28.96 9.31 12.51
C PRO A 574 29.38 10.53 13.32
N ILE A 575 29.15 11.71 12.74
CA ILE A 575 29.24 13.00 13.43
C ILE A 575 28.06 13.10 14.38
N ASN A 576 28.36 13.25 15.67
CA ASN A 576 27.37 13.37 16.75
C ASN A 576 27.51 14.68 17.55
N THR A 577 28.31 15.62 17.05
CA THR A 577 28.51 16.94 17.66
C THR A 577 27.92 18.00 16.75
N PHE A 578 26.96 18.76 17.27
CA PHE A 578 26.19 19.74 16.49
C PHE A 578 26.22 21.14 17.15
N PRO A 579 26.11 22.23 16.37
CA PRO A 579 25.95 22.24 14.91
C PRO A 579 27.23 21.81 14.20
N TYR A 580 27.09 20.96 13.19
CA TYR A 580 28.12 20.70 12.19
C TYR A 580 28.07 21.83 11.18
N THR A 581 29.22 22.35 10.75
CA THR A 581 29.29 23.43 9.76
C THR A 581 30.38 23.15 8.75
N GLU A 582 30.11 23.40 7.46
CA GLU A 582 31.07 23.32 6.37
C GLU A 582 30.93 24.54 5.44
N SER A 583 32.05 25.21 5.15
CA SER A 583 32.13 26.33 4.19
C SER A 583 33.16 26.11 3.08
N PHE A 584 33.63 24.88 2.91
CA PHE A 584 34.46 24.42 1.80
C PHE A 584 35.76 25.23 1.61
N GLU A 585 36.38 25.67 2.71
CA GLU A 585 37.58 26.52 2.69
C GLU A 585 38.81 25.77 2.13
N ASN A 586 38.91 25.71 0.81
CA ASN A 586 39.99 25.08 0.03
C ASN A 586 40.02 23.53 0.06
N THR A 587 39.11 22.87 0.77
CA THR A 587 38.92 21.41 0.75
C THR A 587 37.43 21.05 0.83
N LEU A 588 37.04 19.82 0.47
CA LEU A 588 35.67 19.34 0.67
C LEU A 588 35.36 19.03 2.15
N GLY A 589 36.35 19.16 3.04
CA GLY A 589 36.24 18.72 4.42
C GLY A 589 35.99 17.21 4.49
N ASP A 590 34.97 16.82 5.24
CA ASP A 590 34.53 15.42 5.37
C ASP A 590 33.53 15.00 4.26
N TRP A 591 33.19 15.92 3.34
CA TRP A 591 32.35 15.59 2.18
C TRP A 591 33.15 14.86 1.10
N THR A 592 32.45 13.99 0.37
CA THR A 592 33.03 13.16 -0.67
C THR A 592 32.27 13.30 -1.98
N GLN A 593 32.98 13.19 -3.11
CA GLN A 593 32.31 13.02 -4.40
C GLN A 593 31.53 11.71 -4.41
N GLY A 594 30.34 11.74 -4.99
CA GLY A 594 29.55 10.54 -5.21
C GLY A 594 30.17 9.64 -6.29
N THR A 595 29.59 8.46 -6.46
CA THR A 595 29.93 7.56 -7.56
C THR A 595 28.67 7.29 -8.38
N GLY A 596 28.82 7.19 -9.71
CA GLY A 596 27.69 6.91 -10.62
C GLY A 596 27.03 8.14 -11.21
N ASP A 597 27.61 9.32 -11.00
CA ASP A 597 27.34 10.58 -11.69
C ASP A 597 28.18 10.73 -12.97
N ASP A 598 27.96 11.84 -13.69
CA ASP A 598 28.67 12.14 -14.94
C ASP A 598 29.99 12.89 -14.71
N PHE A 599 30.06 13.72 -13.66
CA PHE A 599 31.23 14.52 -13.29
C PHE A 599 31.17 15.01 -11.84
N ASP A 600 32.31 15.49 -11.33
CA ASP A 600 32.47 15.89 -9.93
C ASP A 600 32.18 17.38 -9.67
N TRP A 601 31.72 17.68 -8.44
CA TRP A 601 31.71 19.05 -7.92
C TRP A 601 33.14 19.61 -7.76
N ALA A 602 33.34 20.91 -7.91
CA ALA A 602 34.65 21.53 -7.78
C ALA A 602 34.67 22.61 -6.71
N ILE A 603 35.81 22.76 -6.02
CA ILE A 603 36.03 23.89 -5.12
C ILE A 603 36.54 25.06 -5.93
N HIS A 604 35.98 26.24 -5.70
CA HIS A 604 36.37 27.44 -6.43
C HIS A 604 36.41 28.68 -5.55
N THR A 605 37.09 29.71 -6.06
CA THR A 605 37.17 31.02 -5.43
C THR A 605 37.07 32.12 -6.49
N GLY A 606 36.37 33.20 -6.16
CA GLY A 606 36.03 34.27 -7.11
C GLY A 606 34.92 33.86 -8.08
N ALA A 607 34.83 34.55 -9.23
CA ALA A 607 33.81 34.28 -10.24
C ALA A 607 34.08 32.97 -10.99
N THR A 608 33.02 32.25 -11.38
CA THR A 608 33.12 31.06 -12.24
C THR A 608 33.71 31.41 -13.63
N GLN A 609 34.14 30.40 -14.38
CA GLN A 609 34.86 30.61 -15.64
C GLN A 609 33.93 31.09 -16.76
N SER A 610 32.67 30.65 -16.75
CA SER A 610 31.68 31.05 -17.73
C SER A 610 31.04 32.41 -17.37
N ASN A 611 30.60 33.18 -18.36
CA ASN A 611 30.15 34.57 -18.15
C ASN A 611 28.64 34.60 -17.83
N ASN A 612 28.22 35.46 -16.90
CA ASN A 612 26.80 35.56 -16.48
C ASN A 612 26.24 34.24 -15.91
N THR A 613 27.08 33.51 -15.19
CA THR A 613 26.72 32.30 -14.44
C THR A 613 27.40 32.32 -13.08
N GLY A 614 26.88 31.53 -12.15
CA GLY A 614 27.51 31.30 -10.85
C GLY A 614 27.77 32.56 -9.99
N PRO A 615 28.32 32.38 -8.79
CA PRO A 615 28.56 33.48 -7.87
C PRO A 615 29.87 34.23 -8.19
N ALA A 616 29.93 35.53 -7.85
CA ALA A 616 31.15 36.33 -7.98
C ALA A 616 32.16 36.12 -6.82
N THR A 617 31.65 35.74 -5.65
CA THR A 617 32.40 35.48 -4.41
C THR A 617 31.69 34.40 -3.60
N ALA A 618 32.39 33.74 -2.68
CA ALA A 618 31.77 32.84 -1.71
C ALA A 618 30.74 33.56 -0.81
N SER A 619 29.82 32.80 -0.22
CA SER A 619 28.85 33.29 0.77
C SER A 619 29.48 33.37 2.17
N ALA A 620 30.26 32.36 2.52
CA ALA A 620 31.11 32.31 3.70
C ALA A 620 32.59 32.15 3.29
N GLY A 621 33.48 32.78 4.05
CA GLY A 621 34.93 32.71 3.80
C GLY A 621 35.34 33.11 2.38
N ASN A 622 36.19 32.31 1.73
CA ASN A 622 36.77 32.64 0.41
C ASN A 622 36.47 31.61 -0.69
N TYR A 623 36.04 30.41 -0.32
CA TYR A 623 35.82 29.30 -1.25
C TYR A 623 34.38 28.83 -1.17
N TYR A 624 33.92 28.20 -2.24
CA TYR A 624 32.61 27.54 -2.31
C TYR A 624 32.74 26.30 -3.18
N VAL A 625 31.75 25.41 -3.12
CA VAL A 625 31.68 24.26 -4.01
C VAL A 625 30.70 24.55 -5.14
N TYR A 626 31.04 24.16 -6.38
CA TYR A 626 30.23 24.46 -7.56
C TYR A 626 30.34 23.42 -8.66
N MET A 627 29.39 23.45 -9.57
CA MET A 627 29.40 22.70 -10.82
C MET A 627 29.73 23.64 -11.99
N GLU A 628 30.73 23.28 -12.77
CA GLU A 628 31.02 23.95 -14.04
C GLU A 628 30.23 23.29 -15.16
N ALA A 629 29.26 24.02 -15.71
CA ALA A 629 28.36 23.49 -16.74
C ALA A 629 28.97 23.49 -18.14
N SER A 630 30.11 24.15 -18.40
CA SER A 630 30.74 24.19 -19.72
C SER A 630 31.06 22.80 -20.30
N ALA A 631 31.21 22.70 -21.63
CA ALA A 631 31.47 21.41 -22.28
C ALA A 631 32.74 20.74 -21.72
N PRO A 632 32.71 19.44 -21.37
CA PRO A 632 31.70 18.44 -21.77
C PRO A 632 30.53 18.24 -20.78
N ASN A 633 30.39 19.06 -19.74
CA ASN A 633 29.46 18.84 -18.63
C ASN A 633 28.01 19.33 -18.91
N ASN A 634 27.64 19.46 -20.18
CA ASN A 634 26.28 19.75 -20.63
C ASN A 634 25.98 18.95 -21.92
N PRO A 635 24.70 18.69 -22.24
CA PRO A 635 23.50 18.99 -21.45
C PRO A 635 23.11 17.90 -20.44
N SER A 636 22.34 18.26 -19.40
CA SER A 636 21.68 17.33 -18.47
C SER A 636 22.65 16.33 -17.83
N LYS A 637 23.74 16.86 -17.26
CA LYS A 637 24.75 16.08 -16.56
C LYS A 637 24.58 16.19 -15.06
N ASP A 638 24.65 15.07 -14.38
CA ASP A 638 24.50 14.99 -12.94
C ASP A 638 25.87 15.00 -12.24
N ALA A 639 25.93 15.63 -11.07
CA ALA A 639 27.08 15.63 -10.17
C ALA A 639 26.60 15.44 -8.72
N PHE A 640 27.24 14.55 -7.97
CA PHE A 640 26.84 14.19 -6.61
C PHE A 640 27.90 14.61 -5.60
N LEU A 641 27.51 15.39 -4.59
CA LEU A 641 28.35 15.69 -3.43
C LEU A 641 27.69 15.13 -2.17
N VAL A 642 28.36 14.21 -1.49
CA VAL A 642 27.82 13.42 -0.38
C VAL A 642 28.46 13.85 0.95
N SER A 643 27.63 14.06 1.97
CA SER A 643 28.06 14.46 3.30
C SER A 643 28.74 13.33 4.05
N PRO A 644 29.48 13.63 5.14
CA PRO A 644 29.73 12.63 6.18
C PRO A 644 28.39 12.11 6.75
N CYS A 645 28.45 10.99 7.46
CA CYS A 645 27.29 10.49 8.17
C CYS A 645 27.05 11.24 9.48
N PHE A 646 25.78 11.47 9.80
CA PHE A 646 25.33 12.15 11.00
C PHE A 646 24.53 11.20 11.88
N ASP A 647 24.84 11.20 13.18
CA ASP A 647 24.00 10.59 14.20
C ASP A 647 23.11 11.68 14.80
N LEU A 648 21.85 11.71 14.36
CA LEU A 648 20.87 12.67 14.83
C LEU A 648 20.18 12.21 16.12
N SER A 649 20.54 11.05 16.68
CA SER A 649 19.91 10.54 17.89
C SER A 649 20.09 11.53 19.05
N GLY A 650 18.97 11.97 19.60
CA GLY A 650 18.95 12.94 20.71
C GLY A 650 19.07 14.40 20.30
N ILE A 651 19.14 14.74 19.01
CA ILE A 651 18.94 16.11 18.55
C ILE A 651 17.45 16.42 18.55
N GLN A 652 17.05 17.49 19.24
CA GLN A 652 15.69 18.00 19.12
C GLN A 652 15.60 18.95 17.91
N PHE A 653 14.67 18.68 17.01
CA PHE A 653 14.40 19.50 15.82
C PHE A 653 15.64 19.64 14.91
N PRO A 654 16.18 18.53 14.37
CA PRO A 654 17.31 18.62 13.46
C PRO A 654 16.92 19.38 12.19
N GLU A 655 17.81 20.27 11.74
CA GLU A 655 17.61 21.12 10.57
C GLU A 655 18.90 21.19 9.76
N LEU A 656 18.77 21.24 8.44
CA LEU A 656 19.84 21.55 7.50
C LEU A 656 19.64 22.97 6.98
N THR A 657 20.69 23.79 7.08
CA THR A 657 20.74 25.13 6.47
C THR A 657 21.94 25.21 5.53
N PHE A 658 21.80 25.87 4.39
CA PHE A 658 22.91 26.13 3.48
C PHE A 658 22.64 27.35 2.61
N MET A 659 23.69 27.90 2.01
CA MET A 659 23.60 28.95 1.00
C MET A 659 23.76 28.32 -0.39
N TYR A 660 22.95 28.77 -1.35
CA TYR A 660 23.03 28.33 -2.73
C TYR A 660 23.01 29.50 -3.71
N HIS A 661 23.58 29.29 -4.90
CA HIS A 661 23.57 30.25 -5.99
C HIS A 661 23.28 29.52 -7.31
N MET A 662 22.26 30.00 -8.03
CA MET A 662 21.80 29.44 -9.30
C MET A 662 21.46 30.60 -10.23
N TYR A 663 22.46 31.05 -11.01
CA TYR A 663 22.30 32.14 -11.96
C TYR A 663 22.73 31.71 -13.36
N GLY A 664 21.88 31.93 -14.36
CA GLY A 664 22.20 31.62 -15.76
C GLY A 664 20.98 31.32 -16.62
N ALA A 665 21.08 31.61 -17.93
CA ALA A 665 19.94 31.52 -18.85
C ALA A 665 19.47 30.08 -19.12
N ASP A 666 20.34 29.10 -18.92
CA ASP A 666 20.12 27.68 -19.21
C ASP A 666 20.23 26.86 -17.92
N MET A 667 19.75 27.41 -16.80
CA MET A 667 19.89 26.81 -15.49
C MET A 667 19.17 25.47 -15.37
N GLY A 668 19.83 24.49 -14.77
CA GLY A 668 19.28 23.17 -14.48
C GLY A 668 18.61 23.12 -13.11
N ALA A 669 18.93 22.10 -12.32
CA ALA A 669 18.29 21.82 -11.04
C ALA A 669 19.33 21.57 -9.93
N LEU A 670 19.01 22.01 -8.71
CA LEU A 670 19.70 21.60 -7.49
C LEU A 670 18.70 20.89 -6.59
N GLU A 671 19.03 19.66 -6.23
CA GLU A 671 18.25 18.80 -5.34
C GLU A 671 19.07 18.45 -4.09
N VAL A 672 18.40 18.43 -2.94
CA VAL A 672 18.95 17.88 -1.70
C VAL A 672 18.25 16.57 -1.41
N GLU A 673 19.04 15.51 -1.29
CA GLU A 673 18.56 14.18 -0.96
C GLU A 673 19.15 13.69 0.36
N VAL A 674 18.45 12.78 1.02
CA VAL A 674 18.88 12.17 2.27
C VAL A 674 18.80 10.65 2.20
N SER A 675 19.73 9.97 2.88
CA SER A 675 19.79 8.53 2.98
C SER A 675 20.06 8.09 4.42
N THR A 676 19.42 7.01 4.86
CA THR A 676 19.77 6.32 6.10
C THR A 676 20.58 5.07 5.76
N GLY A 677 21.89 5.08 6.07
CA GLY A 677 22.81 3.97 5.75
C GLY A 677 23.39 3.97 4.33
N GLY A 678 23.28 5.08 3.58
CA GLY A 678 24.01 5.31 2.32
C GLY A 678 23.49 4.62 1.05
N GLY A 679 22.45 3.77 1.15
CA GLY A 679 21.91 2.99 0.04
C GLY A 679 20.86 3.74 -0.82
N THR A 680 19.68 3.98 -0.24
CA THR A 680 18.55 4.62 -0.95
C THR A 680 18.49 6.10 -0.62
N TRP A 681 18.32 6.96 -1.62
CA TRP A 681 18.28 8.42 -1.50
C TRP A 681 16.86 8.96 -1.72
N THR A 682 16.42 9.87 -0.85
CA THR A 682 15.10 10.52 -0.89
C THR A 682 15.25 12.03 -1.02
N SER A 683 14.62 12.63 -2.02
CA SER A 683 14.60 14.09 -2.23
C SER A 683 13.77 14.81 -1.16
N VAL A 684 14.38 15.80 -0.50
CA VAL A 684 13.75 16.63 0.54
C VAL A 684 13.66 18.11 0.16
N TRP A 685 14.36 18.53 -0.88
CA TRP A 685 14.31 19.92 -1.37
C TRP A 685 14.77 19.99 -2.83
N THR A 686 14.17 20.89 -3.62
CA THR A 686 14.60 21.14 -5.00
C THR A 686 14.39 22.60 -5.40
N ARG A 687 15.27 23.10 -6.28
CA ARG A 687 15.12 24.34 -7.03
C ARG A 687 15.52 24.11 -8.48
N THR A 688 14.78 24.72 -9.39
CA THR A 688 15.00 24.63 -10.84
C THR A 688 15.04 26.01 -11.48
N GLY A 689 15.83 26.18 -12.54
CA GLY A 689 15.90 27.43 -13.29
C GLY A 689 16.64 28.56 -12.55
N ASP A 690 16.74 29.73 -13.21
CA ASP A 690 17.45 30.90 -12.70
C ASP A 690 16.79 31.46 -11.42
N GLN A 691 17.57 31.57 -10.35
CA GLN A 691 17.14 32.11 -9.04
C GLN A 691 17.63 33.54 -8.81
N GLY A 692 18.29 34.14 -9.81
CA GLY A 692 18.86 35.47 -9.73
C GLY A 692 20.30 35.48 -9.23
N ASN A 693 20.96 36.64 -9.41
CA ASN A 693 22.37 36.79 -9.10
C ASN A 693 22.60 37.24 -7.64
N ALA A 694 22.14 36.43 -6.69
CA ALA A 694 22.39 36.59 -5.26
C ALA A 694 22.54 35.21 -4.61
N TRP A 695 23.32 35.13 -3.53
CA TRP A 695 23.29 33.96 -2.66
C TRP A 695 21.97 33.92 -1.90
N LEU A 696 21.31 32.77 -1.92
CA LEU A 696 20.03 32.53 -1.23
C LEU A 696 20.24 31.48 -0.15
N ALA A 697 19.50 31.59 0.96
CA ALA A 697 19.52 30.62 2.03
C ALA A 697 18.42 29.56 1.81
N ALA A 698 18.72 28.31 2.14
CA ALA A 698 17.76 27.23 2.24
C ALA A 698 17.76 26.68 3.66
N THR A 699 16.57 26.36 4.17
CA THR A 699 16.36 25.74 5.48
C THR A 699 15.44 24.53 5.30
N ILE A 700 15.89 23.36 5.74
CA ILE A 700 15.23 22.06 5.54
C ILE A 700 15.03 21.39 6.89
N ASP A 701 13.78 21.10 7.23
CA ASP A 701 13.41 20.33 8.42
C ASP A 701 13.81 18.86 8.24
N LEU A 702 14.68 18.35 9.11
CA LEU A 702 15.11 16.96 9.13
C LEU A 702 14.40 16.14 10.23
N SER A 703 13.31 16.65 10.79
CA SER A 703 12.62 16.01 11.92
C SER A 703 12.15 14.58 11.66
N ALA A 704 11.88 14.21 10.40
CA ALA A 704 11.59 12.83 10.01
C ALA A 704 12.75 11.85 10.32
N TYR A 705 13.96 12.37 10.52
CA TYR A 705 15.20 11.63 10.73
C TYR A 705 15.77 11.78 12.15
N THR A 706 14.99 12.26 13.13
CA THR A 706 15.37 12.56 14.54
C THR A 706 16.02 11.39 15.32
N ASN A 707 16.01 10.16 14.78
CA ASN A 707 16.64 8.99 15.38
C ASN A 707 17.60 8.24 14.44
N ALA A 708 17.92 8.82 13.27
CA ALA A 708 18.86 8.22 12.34
C ALA A 708 20.28 8.27 12.92
N THR A 709 20.94 7.11 13.01
CA THR A 709 22.32 6.98 13.49
C THR A 709 23.37 7.02 12.37
N ASP A 710 22.91 7.00 11.12
CA ASP A 710 23.70 7.18 9.89
C ASP A 710 22.84 7.91 8.86
N LEU A 711 22.60 9.20 9.08
CA LEU A 711 22.00 10.08 8.08
C LEU A 711 23.09 10.63 7.17
N ARG A 712 22.93 10.52 5.86
CA ARG A 712 23.75 11.21 4.86
C ARG A 712 22.90 12.15 4.03
N ILE A 713 23.49 13.25 3.58
CA ILE A 713 22.89 14.29 2.76
C ILE A 713 23.67 14.34 1.45
N ARG A 714 22.97 14.40 0.32
CA ARG A 714 23.57 14.53 -1.01
C ARG A 714 23.05 15.78 -1.69
N PHE A 715 23.96 16.63 -2.13
CA PHE A 715 23.65 17.66 -3.13
C PHE A 715 23.75 17.00 -4.50
N ASN A 716 22.61 16.84 -5.15
CA ASN A 716 22.49 16.35 -6.52
C ASN A 716 22.21 17.56 -7.42
N GLY A 717 23.19 17.95 -8.21
CA GLY A 717 22.99 19.01 -9.19
C GLY A 717 22.95 18.46 -10.61
N THR A 718 22.01 18.96 -11.40
CA THR A 718 21.86 18.64 -12.82
C THR A 718 22.11 19.89 -13.65
N THR A 719 23.06 19.84 -14.58
CA THR A 719 23.30 20.96 -15.52
C THR A 719 22.16 21.08 -16.52
N GLY A 720 21.85 22.30 -16.94
CA GLY A 720 20.82 22.53 -17.96
C GLY A 720 21.31 22.29 -19.38
N SER A 721 20.68 22.97 -20.35
CA SER A 721 20.84 22.66 -21.77
C SER A 721 22.15 23.15 -22.40
N SER A 722 22.90 24.00 -21.69
CA SER A 722 24.07 24.73 -22.19
C SER A 722 24.98 25.14 -21.03
N TRP A 723 26.05 25.88 -21.34
CA TRP A 723 27.05 26.37 -20.37
C TRP A 723 26.50 27.39 -19.35
N GLY A 724 25.31 27.93 -19.58
CA GLY A 724 24.67 28.95 -18.73
C GLY A 724 24.07 28.39 -17.43
N SER A 725 24.75 27.47 -16.74
CA SER A 725 24.12 26.57 -15.74
C SER A 725 24.99 26.26 -14.52
N ASP A 726 25.89 27.16 -14.13
CA ASP A 726 26.75 26.93 -12.97
C ASP A 726 25.94 27.04 -11.66
N ILE A 727 25.97 25.97 -10.86
CA ILE A 727 25.30 25.88 -9.56
C ILE A 727 26.38 25.90 -8.47
N ALA A 728 26.17 26.66 -7.40
CA ALA A 728 27.08 26.69 -6.27
C ALA A 728 26.37 26.51 -4.91
N VAL A 729 27.08 25.91 -3.97
CA VAL A 729 26.65 25.66 -2.57
C VAL A 729 27.75 26.12 -1.62
N ASP A 730 27.36 26.66 -0.48
CA ASP A 730 28.26 27.15 0.57
C ASP A 730 27.57 27.20 1.94
N ALA A 731 28.33 27.42 3.01
CA ALA A 731 27.85 27.64 4.38
C ALA A 731 26.81 26.61 4.87
N VAL A 732 27.12 25.33 4.67
CA VAL A 732 26.27 24.21 5.07
C VAL A 732 26.35 24.04 6.59
N SER A 733 25.21 23.82 7.23
CA SER A 733 25.11 23.55 8.66
C SER A 733 24.00 22.56 8.96
N VAL A 734 24.29 21.59 9.83
CA VAL A 734 23.31 20.63 10.35
C VAL A 734 23.28 20.79 11.87
N GLY A 735 22.10 20.92 12.48
CA GLY A 735 22.01 21.01 13.94
C GLY A 735 20.60 21.19 14.49
N ALA A 736 20.51 21.39 15.81
CA ALA A 736 19.25 21.65 16.50
C ALA A 736 18.78 23.09 16.30
N VAL A 737 17.49 23.29 16.07
CA VAL A 737 16.87 24.61 16.15
C VAL A 737 16.66 24.99 17.63
N SER A 738 17.11 26.19 18.03
CA SER A 738 16.80 26.72 19.36
C SER A 738 15.32 27.12 19.44
N TYR A 739 14.49 26.27 20.04
CA TYR A 739 13.13 26.64 20.40
C TYR A 739 13.17 27.70 21.51
N SER A 740 12.66 28.90 21.24
CA SER A 740 12.54 29.96 22.23
C SER A 740 11.16 30.60 22.20
N CYS A 741 10.71 30.98 23.40
CA CYS A 741 9.52 31.80 23.63
C CYS A 741 9.96 33.13 24.25
N PRO A 742 10.40 34.11 23.45
CA PRO A 742 10.81 35.41 23.97
C PRO A 742 9.67 36.14 24.69
N THR A 743 8.43 35.90 24.25
CA THR A 743 7.20 36.44 24.82
C THR A 743 6.15 35.33 24.90
N THR A 744 5.47 35.25 26.04
CA THR A 744 4.36 34.31 26.28
C THR A 744 3.11 35.08 26.68
N ILE A 745 2.03 34.87 25.94
CA ILE A 745 0.71 35.44 26.20
C ILE A 745 -0.02 34.56 27.23
N THR A 746 -0.44 35.18 28.33
CA THR A 746 -1.16 34.52 29.44
C THR A 746 -2.55 35.09 29.69
N ASN A 747 -2.94 36.16 28.97
CA ASN A 747 -4.22 36.85 29.14
C ASN A 747 -5.14 36.49 27.97
N PHE A 748 -6.30 35.91 28.28
CA PHE A 748 -7.31 35.50 27.30
C PHE A 748 -8.67 36.16 27.61
N PRO A 749 -9.50 36.49 26.60
CA PRO A 749 -9.29 36.23 25.18
C PRO A 749 -8.14 37.07 24.61
N TYR A 750 -7.28 36.45 23.81
CA TYR A 750 -6.26 37.15 23.04
C TYR A 750 -6.86 37.44 21.67
N THR A 751 -6.76 38.68 21.20
CA THR A 751 -7.24 39.09 19.89
C THR A 751 -6.16 39.88 19.17
N GLU A 752 -6.01 39.65 17.87
CA GLU A 752 -5.11 40.39 16.99
C GLU A 752 -5.81 40.65 15.64
N SER A 753 -6.10 41.93 15.36
CA SER A 753 -6.69 42.40 14.10
C SER A 753 -5.67 43.15 13.22
N PHE A 754 -4.39 43.15 13.59
CA PHE A 754 -3.28 43.64 12.77
C PHE A 754 -3.41 45.11 12.32
N GLU A 755 -3.95 45.97 13.21
CA GLU A 755 -4.16 47.39 12.93
C GLU A 755 -2.83 48.15 12.73
N ASN A 756 -2.38 48.20 11.48
CA ASN A 756 -1.18 48.89 10.98
C ASN A 756 0.18 48.27 11.41
N THR A 757 0.20 47.21 12.23
CA THR A 757 1.42 46.48 12.61
C THR A 757 1.12 44.99 12.78
N LEU A 758 2.15 44.13 12.75
CA LEU A 758 2.01 42.70 13.07
C LEU A 758 1.80 42.40 14.56
N GLY A 759 1.75 43.45 15.40
CA GLY A 759 1.61 43.30 16.85
C GLY A 759 2.76 42.49 17.44
N ALA A 760 2.43 41.39 18.12
CA ALA A 760 3.41 40.47 18.72
C ALA A 760 3.87 39.35 17.77
N TRP A 761 3.29 39.26 16.56
CA TRP A 761 3.69 38.29 15.55
C TRP A 761 4.98 38.74 14.85
N MET A 762 5.74 37.76 14.37
CA MET A 762 7.05 37.97 13.77
C MET A 762 7.12 37.30 12.41
N GLN A 763 7.71 38.01 11.46
CA GLN A 763 8.13 37.47 10.18
C GLN A 763 9.33 36.56 10.38
N GLU A 764 9.34 35.42 9.70
CA GLU A 764 10.57 34.66 9.52
C GLU A 764 11.46 35.37 8.50
N THR A 765 12.77 35.28 8.66
CA THR A 765 13.73 35.95 7.75
C THR A 765 14.31 35.03 6.68
N ASN A 766 13.99 33.74 6.76
CA ASN A 766 14.59 32.67 5.95
C ASN A 766 13.55 31.99 5.03
N ASP A 767 12.45 32.68 4.72
CA ASP A 767 11.46 32.30 3.71
C ASP A 767 11.70 33.07 2.39
N ASP A 768 10.84 32.89 1.39
CA ASP A 768 11.05 33.50 0.07
C ASP A 768 10.73 35.01 0.05
N PHE A 769 9.72 35.44 0.85
CA PHE A 769 9.30 36.84 0.98
C PHE A 769 8.39 37.02 2.21
N ASP A 770 8.07 38.28 2.53
CA ASP A 770 7.33 38.68 3.72
C ASP A 770 5.81 38.85 3.51
N TRP A 771 5.01 38.37 4.47
CA TRP A 771 3.68 38.93 4.77
C TRP A 771 3.74 40.45 5.03
N ALA A 772 2.76 41.21 4.53
CA ALA A 772 2.68 42.66 4.67
C ALA A 772 1.35 43.09 5.32
N VAL A 773 1.37 44.25 6.00
CA VAL A 773 0.15 44.86 6.56
C VAL A 773 -0.41 45.87 5.56
N LEU A 774 -1.70 45.82 5.29
CA LEU A 774 -2.36 46.66 4.28
C LEU A 774 -3.72 47.18 4.76
N SER A 775 -4.09 48.37 4.28
CA SER A 775 -5.46 48.89 4.34
C SER A 775 -5.98 49.14 2.92
N GLY A 776 -7.21 48.72 2.66
CA GLY A 776 -7.84 48.78 1.33
C GLY A 776 -7.59 47.53 0.48
N ALA A 777 -7.77 47.65 -0.84
CA ALA A 777 -7.62 46.53 -1.75
C ALA A 777 -6.13 46.16 -1.96
N THR A 778 -5.85 44.87 -2.18
CA THR A 778 -4.51 44.42 -2.55
C THR A 778 -4.03 45.08 -3.86
N PRO A 779 -2.71 45.28 -4.04
CA PRO A 779 -2.13 45.91 -5.22
C PRO A 779 -2.54 45.30 -6.57
N THR A 780 -2.77 43.99 -6.63
CA THR A 780 -3.21 43.31 -7.86
C THR A 780 -4.74 43.29 -7.97
N SER A 781 -5.24 43.41 -9.20
CA SER A 781 -6.69 43.41 -9.43
C SER A 781 -7.21 41.97 -9.55
N THR A 782 -8.47 41.74 -9.14
CA THR A 782 -9.14 40.42 -9.14
C THR A 782 -8.53 39.38 -8.21
N THR A 783 -7.80 39.84 -7.19
CA THR A 783 -7.23 39.04 -6.10
C THR A 783 -7.48 39.74 -4.77
N GLY A 784 -7.34 38.98 -3.67
CA GLY A 784 -7.37 39.51 -2.32
C GLY A 784 -8.67 40.24 -1.92
N PRO A 785 -8.75 40.71 -0.66
CA PRO A 785 -9.91 41.43 -0.17
C PRO A 785 -9.90 42.90 -0.60
N ALA A 786 -11.09 43.52 -0.72
CA ALA A 786 -11.21 44.94 -1.02
C ALA A 786 -10.99 45.86 0.21
N MET A 787 -11.13 45.30 1.42
CA MET A 787 -10.97 45.96 2.71
C MET A 787 -10.82 44.91 3.81
N ALA A 788 -10.30 45.32 4.98
CA ALA A 788 -10.18 44.47 6.17
C ALA A 788 -11.54 43.92 6.65
N ASN A 789 -11.52 42.77 7.33
CA ASN A 789 -12.73 42.19 7.92
C ASN A 789 -13.00 42.76 9.32
N ASP A 790 -11.93 42.93 10.11
CA ASP A 790 -11.94 43.63 11.38
C ASP A 790 -11.11 44.92 11.28
N GLY A 791 -11.56 45.98 11.94
CA GLY A 791 -10.91 47.29 11.91
C GLY A 791 -10.62 47.86 10.50
N THR A 792 -9.37 48.28 10.26
CA THR A 792 -8.95 49.04 9.06
C THR A 792 -7.83 48.37 8.26
N TYR A 793 -7.01 47.54 8.91
CA TYR A 793 -5.86 46.87 8.31
C TYR A 793 -6.00 45.35 8.43
N TYR A 794 -5.30 44.62 7.58
CA TYR A 794 -5.17 43.16 7.62
C TYR A 794 -3.76 42.77 7.18
N VAL A 795 -3.40 41.49 7.34
CA VAL A 795 -2.11 40.96 6.86
C VAL A 795 -2.35 40.17 5.58
N TYR A 796 -1.47 40.33 4.60
CA TYR A 796 -1.60 39.65 3.33
C TYR A 796 -0.26 39.30 2.70
N MET A 797 -0.31 38.38 1.75
CA MET A 797 0.76 38.07 0.83
C MET A 797 0.40 38.62 -0.54
N GLU A 798 1.31 39.41 -1.11
CA GLU A 798 1.21 39.95 -2.46
C GLU A 798 1.89 39.01 -3.45
N ALA A 799 1.12 38.45 -4.38
CA ALA A 799 1.60 37.45 -5.32
C ALA A 799 2.18 38.02 -6.62
N SER A 800 2.40 39.33 -6.76
CA SER A 800 3.05 39.89 -7.96
C SER A 800 4.56 39.67 -8.01
N SER A 801 5.17 39.90 -9.17
CA SER A 801 6.57 39.54 -9.43
C SER A 801 7.49 40.35 -8.51
N PRO A 802 8.44 39.72 -7.78
CA PRO A 802 8.97 38.36 -7.96
C PRO A 802 8.34 37.26 -7.07
N ASN A 803 7.27 37.53 -6.35
CA ASN A 803 6.71 36.66 -5.30
C ASN A 803 5.86 35.50 -5.83
N TYR A 804 6.07 35.09 -7.08
CA TYR A 804 5.47 33.90 -7.71
C TYR A 804 6.42 33.38 -8.80
N PRO A 805 6.32 32.10 -9.20
CA PRO A 805 5.43 31.05 -8.68
C PRO A 805 5.93 30.41 -7.37
N SER A 806 5.01 29.85 -6.58
CA SER A 806 5.32 28.93 -5.46
C SER A 806 6.27 29.49 -4.39
N ARG A 807 6.17 30.79 -4.11
CA ARG A 807 6.98 31.45 -3.07
C ARG A 807 6.29 31.32 -1.73
N THR A 808 7.03 30.99 -0.69
CA THR A 808 6.53 30.82 0.67
C THR A 808 6.82 32.05 1.54
N ALA A 809 5.84 32.48 2.33
CA ALA A 809 5.99 33.43 3.44
C ALA A 809 5.47 32.81 4.75
N ILE A 810 6.17 33.04 5.85
CA ILE A 810 5.88 32.48 7.17
C ILE A 810 5.75 33.60 8.21
N LEU A 811 4.58 33.64 8.85
CA LEU A 811 4.30 34.52 9.97
C LEU A 811 4.12 33.68 11.24
N THR A 812 4.97 33.91 12.24
CA THR A 812 5.00 33.14 13.48
C THR A 812 4.45 33.94 14.66
N SER A 813 3.64 33.29 15.50
CA SER A 813 3.02 33.90 16.67
C SER A 813 3.99 34.08 17.85
N PRO A 814 3.65 34.92 18.85
CA PRO A 814 4.20 34.74 20.20
C PRO A 814 3.80 33.38 20.77
N CYS A 815 4.41 32.96 21.88
CA CYS A 815 3.95 31.73 22.55
C CYS A 815 2.68 32.01 23.36
N PHE A 816 1.84 30.99 23.56
CA PHE A 816 0.60 31.05 24.33
C PHE A 816 0.66 30.06 25.48
N ASP A 817 0.35 30.54 26.68
CA ASP A 817 0.14 29.68 27.86
C ASP A 817 -1.34 29.35 27.98
N LEU A 818 -1.72 28.16 27.49
CA LEU A 818 -3.08 27.68 27.53
C LEU A 818 -3.43 26.95 28.83
N SER A 819 -2.48 26.81 29.77
CA SER A 819 -2.68 26.00 30.99
C SER A 819 -3.83 26.47 31.89
N THR A 820 -4.26 27.73 31.74
CA THR A 820 -5.39 28.31 32.47
C THR A 820 -6.64 28.51 31.61
N VAL A 821 -6.60 28.15 30.32
CA VAL A 821 -7.70 28.35 29.36
C VAL A 821 -8.54 27.07 29.33
N THR A 822 -9.79 27.17 29.74
CA THR A 822 -10.73 26.03 29.66
C THR A 822 -11.28 25.92 28.25
N ASP A 823 -11.20 24.73 27.64
CA ASP A 823 -11.65 24.43 26.28
C ASP A 823 -11.20 25.50 25.26
N PRO A 824 -9.87 25.62 25.02
CA PRO A 824 -9.30 26.66 24.19
C PRO A 824 -9.73 26.50 22.73
N GLU A 825 -10.27 27.57 22.15
CA GLU A 825 -10.68 27.63 20.75
C GLU A 825 -9.95 28.79 20.06
N LEU A 826 -9.44 28.53 18.86
CA LEU A 826 -8.80 29.51 18.00
C LEU A 826 -9.71 29.86 16.84
N THR A 827 -9.85 31.15 16.54
CA THR A 827 -10.51 31.64 15.34
C THR A 827 -9.65 32.64 14.58
N PHE A 828 -9.75 32.68 13.26
CA PHE A 828 -9.22 33.76 12.44
C PHE A 828 -10.01 33.87 11.14
N ASP A 829 -10.00 35.05 10.54
CA ASP A 829 -10.58 35.27 9.23
C ASP A 829 -9.51 35.18 8.14
N TYR A 830 -9.89 34.64 6.99
CA TYR A 830 -9.03 34.51 5.83
C TYR A 830 -9.76 34.87 4.55
N HIS A 831 -8.99 35.33 3.57
CA HIS A 831 -9.47 35.63 2.21
C HIS A 831 -8.48 35.05 1.20
N MET A 832 -9.01 34.24 0.28
CA MET A 832 -8.23 33.55 -0.76
C MET A 832 -9.03 33.62 -2.06
N TYR A 833 -8.75 34.62 -2.89
CA TYR A 833 -9.48 34.89 -4.13
C TYR A 833 -8.52 35.09 -5.29
N GLY A 834 -8.69 34.30 -6.35
CA GLY A 834 -7.82 34.35 -7.53
C GLY A 834 -7.83 33.05 -8.33
N ALA A 835 -7.50 33.12 -9.62
CA ALA A 835 -7.56 31.97 -10.52
C ALA A 835 -6.48 30.92 -10.27
N ASP A 836 -5.34 31.33 -9.70
CA ASP A 836 -4.16 30.49 -9.50
C ASP A 836 -3.77 30.48 -8.02
N MET A 837 -4.74 30.36 -7.10
CA MET A 837 -4.47 30.39 -5.65
C MET A 837 -3.48 29.32 -5.20
N GLY A 838 -2.56 29.70 -4.32
CA GLY A 838 -1.70 28.76 -3.61
C GLY A 838 -2.35 28.20 -2.34
N VAL A 839 -1.59 28.08 -1.25
CA VAL A 839 -2.03 27.45 0.01
C VAL A 839 -1.83 28.36 1.21
N LEU A 840 -2.76 28.28 2.16
CA LEU A 840 -2.61 28.80 3.50
C LEU A 840 -2.68 27.66 4.51
N ILE A 841 -1.65 27.50 5.34
CA ILE A 841 -1.54 26.47 6.37
C ILE A 841 -1.37 27.16 7.73
N LEU A 842 -2.13 26.71 8.74
CA LEU A 842 -1.91 27.02 10.16
C LEU A 842 -1.31 25.78 10.85
N GLU A 843 -0.20 25.99 11.53
CA GLU A 843 0.52 24.95 12.26
C GLU A 843 0.77 25.33 13.71
N ALA A 844 0.98 24.34 14.57
CA ALA A 844 1.25 24.49 15.98
C ALA A 844 2.42 23.63 16.45
N ARG A 845 3.19 24.12 17.42
CA ARG A 845 4.20 23.34 18.13
C ARG A 845 4.40 23.79 19.57
N THR A 846 5.05 22.94 20.37
CA THR A 846 5.55 23.24 21.72
C THR A 846 7.06 22.99 21.76
N ALA A 847 7.75 23.28 22.86
CA ALA A 847 9.16 22.91 23.04
C ALA A 847 9.39 21.39 22.98
N SER A 848 8.34 20.59 23.16
CA SER A 848 8.39 19.13 23.19
C SER A 848 7.87 18.44 21.93
N SER A 849 7.38 19.22 20.94
CA SER A 849 6.72 18.66 19.75
C SER A 849 7.13 19.40 18.47
N ASN A 850 7.20 18.67 17.36
CA ASN A 850 7.40 19.26 16.03
C ASN A 850 6.16 20.07 15.59
N TRP A 851 6.28 20.82 14.48
CA TRP A 851 5.15 21.50 13.85
C TRP A 851 4.09 20.50 13.38
N ALA A 852 2.89 20.63 13.92
CA ALA A 852 1.70 19.89 13.52
C ALA A 852 0.74 20.81 12.78
N THR A 853 0.21 20.36 11.64
CA THR A 853 -0.78 21.13 10.88
C THR A 853 -2.12 21.05 11.60
N LEU A 854 -2.70 22.21 11.92
CA LEU A 854 -4.02 22.32 12.52
C LEU A 854 -5.09 22.58 11.46
N TRP A 855 -4.77 23.40 10.47
CA TRP A 855 -5.72 23.86 9.47
C TRP A 855 -5.04 24.20 8.15
N ALA A 856 -5.72 24.01 7.01
CA ALA A 856 -5.27 24.54 5.73
C ALA A 856 -6.37 24.75 4.70
N ARG A 857 -6.13 25.63 3.73
CA ARG A 857 -6.97 25.88 2.55
C ARG A 857 -6.13 26.06 1.30
N VAL A 858 -6.73 25.69 0.16
CA VAL A 858 -6.14 25.71 -1.18
C VAL A 858 -7.19 26.10 -2.20
N ASN A 859 -6.76 26.54 -3.39
CA ASN A 859 -7.62 27.02 -4.47
C ASN A 859 -8.45 28.28 -4.07
N ASP A 860 -9.16 28.84 -5.05
CA ASP A 860 -10.10 29.95 -4.86
C ASP A 860 -11.20 29.58 -3.84
N GLN A 861 -11.31 30.38 -2.77
CA GLN A 861 -12.36 30.26 -1.74
C GLN A 861 -13.51 31.24 -1.98
N GLY A 862 -13.46 31.99 -3.08
CA GLY A 862 -14.39 33.04 -3.44
C GLY A 862 -14.01 34.38 -2.83
N ASN A 863 -14.62 35.44 -3.37
CA ASN A 863 -14.33 36.81 -2.96
C ASN A 863 -15.15 37.24 -1.73
N ASN A 864 -14.98 36.54 -0.60
CA ASN A 864 -15.52 36.93 0.70
C ASN A 864 -14.51 36.55 1.79
N TRP A 865 -14.49 37.33 2.88
CA TRP A 865 -13.83 36.88 4.10
C TRP A 865 -14.56 35.66 4.68
N LEU A 866 -13.80 34.67 5.08
CA LEU A 866 -14.29 33.43 5.68
C LEU A 866 -13.62 33.23 7.05
N THR A 867 -14.36 32.72 8.01
CA THR A 867 -13.83 32.43 9.36
C THR A 867 -13.41 30.97 9.46
N ALA A 868 -12.24 30.71 10.02
CA ALA A 868 -11.79 29.40 10.45
C ALA A 868 -11.93 29.28 11.97
N THR A 869 -12.42 28.13 12.44
CA THR A 869 -12.50 27.77 13.86
C THR A 869 -11.75 26.47 14.10
N ILE A 870 -10.82 26.48 15.07
CA ILE A 870 -9.87 25.40 15.35
C ILE A 870 -9.95 25.04 16.83
N ASP A 871 -10.17 23.76 17.12
CA ASP A 871 -10.07 23.22 18.48
C ASP A 871 -8.60 23.08 18.90
N LEU A 872 -8.23 23.72 20.01
CA LEU A 872 -6.91 23.62 20.63
C LEU A 872 -6.91 22.76 21.89
N SER A 873 -7.95 21.97 22.15
CA SER A 873 -8.09 21.11 23.34
C SER A 873 -6.87 20.21 23.59
N SER A 874 -6.25 19.69 22.52
CA SER A 874 -5.01 18.89 22.60
C SER A 874 -3.80 19.65 23.15
N TYR A 875 -3.85 20.99 23.17
CA TYR A 875 -2.82 21.89 23.71
C TYR A 875 -3.26 22.61 24.99
N ALA A 876 -4.39 22.24 25.61
CA ALA A 876 -4.95 22.93 26.80
C ALA A 876 -4.03 22.94 28.04
N SER A 877 -2.91 22.20 28.01
CA SER A 877 -1.89 22.21 29.08
C SER A 877 -0.55 22.79 28.65
N ALA A 878 -0.42 23.24 27.39
CA ALA A 878 0.80 23.81 26.87
C ALA A 878 1.03 25.20 27.47
N THR A 879 2.22 25.44 28.01
CA THR A 879 2.63 26.75 28.56
C THR A 879 3.38 27.60 27.53
N ASP A 880 3.60 27.05 26.34
CA ASP A 880 4.53 27.55 25.34
C ASP A 880 3.99 27.38 23.91
N LEU A 881 2.68 27.14 23.70
CA LEU A 881 2.15 26.88 22.36
C LEU A 881 2.55 27.98 21.37
N LYS A 882 3.25 27.61 20.30
CA LYS A 882 3.63 28.52 19.21
C LYS A 882 2.86 28.13 17.96
N LEU A 883 2.33 29.11 17.26
CA LEU A 883 1.58 28.96 16.02
C LEU A 883 2.35 29.61 14.87
N ARG A 884 2.13 29.15 13.64
CA ARG A 884 2.57 29.87 12.44
C ARG A 884 1.56 29.75 11.32
N PHE A 885 1.41 30.83 10.56
CA PHE A 885 0.79 30.83 9.24
C PHE A 885 1.88 30.67 8.20
N ARG A 886 1.81 29.59 7.43
CA ARG A 886 2.66 29.37 6.26
C ARG A 886 1.79 29.50 5.02
N GLY A 887 2.06 30.53 4.23
CA GLY A 887 1.40 30.78 2.98
C GLY A 887 2.35 30.53 1.82
N THR A 888 1.87 29.89 0.76
CA THR A 888 2.64 29.72 -0.49
C THR A 888 1.81 30.28 -1.63
N THR A 889 2.37 31.19 -2.43
CA THR A 889 1.71 31.75 -3.62
C THR A 889 1.53 30.67 -4.69
N GLY A 890 0.54 30.84 -5.57
CA GLY A 890 0.33 29.88 -6.65
C GLY A 890 1.21 30.18 -7.86
N SER A 891 0.79 29.72 -9.04
CA SER A 891 1.63 29.78 -10.23
C SER A 891 1.63 31.12 -10.95
N SER A 892 0.76 32.05 -10.54
CA SER A 892 0.67 33.40 -11.12
C SER A 892 0.38 34.46 -10.05
N TRP A 893 0.36 35.72 -10.48
CA TRP A 893 -0.05 36.86 -9.67
C TRP A 893 -1.51 36.80 -9.18
N PHE A 894 -2.33 35.83 -9.64
CA PHE A 894 -3.72 35.70 -9.24
C PHE A 894 -3.84 34.90 -7.94
N SER A 895 -3.03 35.20 -6.92
CA SER A 895 -2.89 34.35 -5.74
C SER A 895 -2.66 35.04 -4.39
N ASP A 896 -3.12 36.29 -4.23
CA ASP A 896 -3.04 36.98 -2.94
C ASP A 896 -3.85 36.26 -1.85
N ILE A 897 -3.23 36.10 -0.68
CA ILE A 897 -3.82 35.48 0.50
C ILE A 897 -3.81 36.50 1.62
N ALA A 898 -4.93 36.68 2.31
CA ALA A 898 -5.04 37.58 3.45
C ALA A 898 -5.60 36.87 4.69
N ILE A 899 -5.17 37.33 5.86
CA ILE A 899 -5.66 36.91 7.18
C ILE A 899 -5.97 38.12 8.06
N ASP A 900 -6.95 37.96 8.95
CA ASP A 900 -7.42 39.01 9.85
C ASP A 900 -8.10 38.41 11.09
N ALA A 901 -8.47 39.23 12.07
CA ALA A 901 -9.32 38.90 13.21
C ALA A 901 -8.92 37.61 13.98
N PHE A 902 -7.62 37.43 14.24
CA PHE A 902 -7.13 36.29 15.01
C PHE A 902 -7.60 36.37 16.46
N SER A 903 -8.04 35.26 17.03
CA SER A 903 -8.48 35.19 18.43
C SER A 903 -8.24 33.81 19.05
N ILE A 904 -7.88 33.79 20.32
CA ILE A 904 -7.93 32.59 21.17
C ILE A 904 -8.79 32.90 22.39
N VAL A 905 -9.81 32.09 22.63
CA VAL A 905 -10.79 32.30 23.72
C VAL A 905 -10.94 31.04 24.58
N SER A 906 -11.48 31.23 25.80
CA SER A 906 -11.99 30.12 26.62
C SER A 906 -13.48 29.96 26.35
N THR A 907 -13.94 28.75 26.09
CA THR A 907 -15.37 28.48 25.93
C THR A 907 -15.99 28.07 27.28
N THR A 908 -17.02 28.79 27.73
CA THR A 908 -17.84 28.35 28.87
C THR A 908 -19.02 27.54 28.35
N THR A 909 -19.03 26.22 28.53
CA THR A 909 -20.13 25.37 28.08
C THR A 909 -21.47 25.75 28.73
N THR A 910 -22.37 26.39 27.97
CA THR A 910 -23.79 26.03 28.05
C THR A 910 -24.02 24.92 27.04
N ASN A 911 -24.50 23.76 27.52
CA ASN A 911 -24.96 22.65 26.69
C ASN A 911 -26.06 23.11 25.73
N VAL A 912 -25.66 23.64 24.58
CA VAL A 912 -26.36 23.50 23.33
C VAL A 912 -25.61 22.39 22.63
N ILE A 913 -26.27 21.26 22.38
CA ILE A 913 -25.80 20.30 21.39
C ILE A 913 -25.94 21.01 20.04
N ALA A 914 -24.95 21.84 19.71
CA ALA A 914 -24.64 22.19 18.35
C ALA A 914 -23.77 21.05 17.86
N THR A 915 -24.28 20.26 16.91
CA THR A 915 -23.47 19.39 16.07
C THR A 915 -22.48 20.26 15.29
N GLN A 916 -21.36 20.61 15.91
CA GLN A 916 -20.19 21.11 15.20
C GLN A 916 -19.54 19.87 14.57
N ASN A 917 -19.87 19.62 13.30
CA ASN A 917 -19.06 18.75 12.48
C ASN A 917 -17.69 19.42 12.36
N GLU A 918 -16.66 18.91 13.01
CA GLU A 918 -15.29 19.11 12.55
C GLU A 918 -15.25 18.59 11.11
N GLN A 919 -15.38 19.49 10.13
CA GLN A 919 -15.28 19.07 8.74
C GLN A 919 -13.81 18.69 8.48
N SER A 920 -13.58 17.38 8.31
CA SER A 920 -12.37 16.81 7.74
C SER A 920 -11.96 17.61 6.50
N PHE A 921 -10.73 18.15 6.49
CA PHE A 921 -10.21 18.89 5.33
C PHE A 921 -8.89 18.27 4.83
N LEU A 922 -8.69 18.40 3.52
CA LEU A 922 -7.49 17.97 2.82
C LEU A 922 -7.21 18.97 1.69
N ALA A 923 -6.04 19.58 1.77
CA ALA A 923 -5.52 20.62 0.90
C ALA A 923 -4.28 20.10 0.17
N VAL A 924 -4.18 20.42 -1.13
CA VAL A 924 -3.06 20.06 -2.00
C VAL A 924 -2.65 21.29 -2.82
N ALA A 925 -1.37 21.68 -2.76
CA ALA A 925 -0.87 22.89 -3.43
C ALA A 925 0.65 22.88 -3.60
N PRO A 926 1.27 23.73 -4.43
CA PRO A 926 0.66 24.71 -5.32
C PRO A 926 -0.25 24.03 -6.35
N ASN A 927 -1.27 24.71 -6.86
CA ASN A 927 -2.13 24.17 -7.91
C ASN A 927 -2.65 25.32 -8.79
N PRO A 928 -2.06 25.59 -9.97
CA PRO A 928 -1.12 24.73 -10.69
C PRO A 928 0.27 24.54 -10.02
N PHE A 929 0.89 23.38 -10.24
CA PHE A 929 2.18 22.99 -9.68
C PHE A 929 3.27 22.84 -10.74
N ASN A 930 4.53 23.03 -10.33
CA ASN A 930 5.71 22.66 -11.11
C ASN A 930 6.21 21.30 -10.61
N ASP A 931 7.15 21.24 -9.69
CA ASP A 931 7.88 20.00 -9.42
C ASP A 931 7.44 19.26 -8.15
N TYR A 932 6.61 19.88 -7.31
CA TYR A 932 6.12 19.27 -6.07
C TYR A 932 4.71 19.73 -5.68
N LEU A 933 4.09 18.98 -4.78
CA LEU A 933 2.78 19.23 -4.14
C LEU A 933 2.90 19.02 -2.63
N GLU A 934 2.46 20.00 -1.85
CA GLU A 934 2.32 19.97 -0.40
C GLU A 934 0.90 19.59 0.03
N ILE A 935 0.80 18.81 1.09
CA ILE A 935 -0.39 18.18 1.64
C ILE A 935 -0.64 18.70 3.03
N ALA A 936 -1.78 19.34 3.21
CA ALA A 936 -2.19 19.87 4.51
C ALA A 936 -3.57 19.33 4.89
N THR A 937 -3.67 18.71 6.06
CA THR A 937 -4.87 17.97 6.47
C THR A 937 -4.94 17.82 7.99
N ASN A 938 -6.16 17.79 8.53
CA ASN A 938 -6.45 17.35 9.90
C ASN A 938 -6.91 15.88 9.96
N ILE A 939 -6.96 15.19 8.81
CA ILE A 939 -7.41 13.80 8.71
C ILE A 939 -6.26 12.89 9.13
N LYS A 940 -6.44 12.23 10.28
CA LYS A 940 -5.46 11.27 10.81
C LYS A 940 -5.44 9.99 9.97
N GLY A 941 -4.25 9.41 9.82
CA GLY A 941 -4.05 8.11 9.16
C GLY A 941 -3.94 8.15 7.63
N LEU A 942 -3.95 9.34 7.01
CA LEU A 942 -3.58 9.46 5.60
C LEU A 942 -2.10 9.09 5.44
N SER A 943 -1.85 7.96 4.78
CA SER A 943 -0.51 7.38 4.65
C SER A 943 -0.05 7.25 3.21
N LYS A 944 -0.98 7.31 2.24
CA LYS A 944 -0.70 7.09 0.82
C LYS A 944 -1.43 8.07 -0.08
N TYR A 945 -0.83 8.36 -1.23
CA TYR A 945 -1.45 9.12 -2.31
C TYR A 945 -1.34 8.41 -3.67
N THR A 946 -2.22 8.78 -4.59
CA THR A 946 -2.24 8.30 -5.97
C THR A 946 -2.60 9.44 -6.90
N ILE A 947 -1.78 9.73 -7.90
CA ILE A 947 -2.05 10.71 -8.96
C ILE A 947 -2.49 9.99 -10.22
N THR A 948 -3.61 10.41 -10.79
CA THR A 948 -4.14 9.94 -12.07
C THR A 948 -4.24 11.07 -13.07
N ASN A 949 -4.11 10.79 -14.37
CA ASN A 949 -4.42 11.76 -15.42
C ASN A 949 -5.94 11.86 -15.68
N VAL A 950 -6.37 12.74 -16.59
CA VAL A 950 -7.80 12.92 -16.92
C VAL A 950 -8.48 11.67 -17.53
N GLN A 951 -7.71 10.68 -17.99
CA GLN A 951 -8.20 9.39 -18.48
C GLN A 951 -8.30 8.34 -17.35
N GLY A 952 -7.99 8.70 -16.11
CA GLY A 952 -8.02 7.81 -14.94
C GLY A 952 -6.82 6.86 -14.84
N GLN A 953 -5.78 7.03 -15.67
CA GLN A 953 -4.56 6.25 -15.58
C GLN A 953 -3.71 6.74 -14.41
N ILE A 954 -3.24 5.83 -13.57
CA ILE A 954 -2.31 6.17 -12.50
C ILE A 954 -0.97 6.54 -13.12
N VAL A 955 -0.53 7.76 -12.86
CA VAL A 955 0.76 8.30 -13.32
C VAL A 955 1.78 8.33 -12.20
N GLN A 956 1.33 8.32 -10.94
CA GLN A 956 2.22 8.27 -9.78
C GLN A 956 1.50 7.73 -8.53
N VAL A 957 2.23 7.03 -7.67
CA VAL A 957 1.81 6.63 -6.32
C VAL A 957 2.94 6.88 -5.35
N GLY A 958 2.62 7.13 -4.08
CA GLY A 958 3.63 7.28 -3.05
C GLY A 958 3.04 7.28 -1.64
N GLU A 959 3.93 7.33 -0.66
CA GLU A 959 3.58 7.43 0.76
C GLU A 959 3.70 8.89 1.23
N ILE A 960 2.88 9.27 2.21
CA ILE A 960 2.87 10.63 2.78
C ILE A 960 3.80 10.63 4.00
N ASN A 961 5.09 10.86 3.78
CA ASN A 961 6.08 10.84 4.86
C ASN A 961 6.33 12.27 5.40
N ASP A 962 6.47 13.26 4.51
CA ASP A 962 6.90 14.63 4.88
C ASP A 962 5.93 15.72 4.42
N LYS A 963 4.66 15.38 4.19
CA LYS A 963 3.62 16.29 3.64
C LYS A 963 3.96 16.94 2.29
N THR A 964 5.04 16.55 1.63
CA THR A 964 5.42 17.02 0.28
C THR A 964 5.53 15.81 -0.67
N ILE A 965 5.10 16.01 -1.91
CA ILE A 965 4.96 15.00 -2.95
C ILE A 965 5.65 15.52 -4.21
N GLN A 966 6.77 14.90 -4.60
CA GLN A 966 7.47 15.24 -5.85
C GLN A 966 6.64 14.81 -7.06
N VAL A 967 6.53 15.64 -8.09
CA VAL A 967 5.72 15.44 -9.31
C VAL A 967 6.38 16.06 -10.55
N ASP A 968 7.68 16.31 -10.46
CA ASP A 968 8.58 16.77 -11.51
C ASP A 968 8.40 15.97 -12.81
N ARG A 969 8.24 14.64 -12.70
CA ARG A 969 8.11 13.70 -13.83
C ARG A 969 6.76 13.76 -14.56
N LEU A 970 5.78 14.49 -14.05
CA LEU A 970 4.51 14.69 -14.74
C LEU A 970 4.69 15.71 -15.87
N ILE A 971 4.19 15.38 -17.07
CA ILE A 971 4.11 16.32 -18.19
C ILE A 971 3.01 17.36 -17.95
N THR A 972 3.12 18.56 -18.53
CA THR A 972 2.09 19.61 -18.47
C THR A 972 0.70 19.04 -18.75
N GLY A 973 -0.25 19.23 -17.84
CA GLY A 973 -1.56 18.60 -17.93
C GLY A 973 -2.39 18.67 -16.67
N VAL A 974 -3.63 18.19 -16.78
CA VAL A 974 -4.56 18.08 -15.63
C VAL A 974 -4.49 16.66 -15.06
N TYR A 975 -4.39 16.58 -13.74
CA TYR A 975 -4.32 15.34 -12.97
C TYR A 975 -5.31 15.37 -11.79
N PHE A 976 -5.50 14.22 -11.16
CA PHE A 976 -6.27 14.06 -9.94
C PHE A 976 -5.43 13.29 -8.93
N ILE A 977 -5.20 13.89 -7.77
CA ILE A 977 -4.50 13.25 -6.66
C ILE A 977 -5.50 12.78 -5.62
N SER A 978 -5.37 11.54 -5.18
CA SER A 978 -6.27 10.88 -4.23
C SER A 978 -5.50 10.36 -3.02
N PHE A 979 -6.10 10.46 -1.83
CA PHE A 979 -5.52 10.04 -0.56
C PHE A 979 -6.47 9.09 0.17
N THR A 980 -5.93 8.19 1.00
CA THR A 980 -6.73 7.25 1.80
C THR A 980 -6.10 6.94 3.17
N ASN A 981 -6.96 6.63 4.15
CA ASN A 981 -6.59 6.14 5.49
C ASN A 981 -7.12 4.71 5.77
N GLY A 982 -7.60 4.01 4.74
CA GLY A 982 -8.17 2.66 4.87
C GLY A 982 -9.67 2.60 5.15
N GLN A 983 -10.33 3.72 5.44
CA GLN A 983 -11.79 3.81 5.59
C GLN A 983 -12.40 4.90 4.69
N GLU A 984 -11.66 5.98 4.39
CA GLU A 984 -12.10 7.10 3.55
C GLU A 984 -11.19 7.30 2.33
N HIS A 985 -11.75 7.85 1.24
CA HIS A 985 -11.05 8.21 -0.01
C HIS A 985 -11.37 9.66 -0.40
N ILE A 986 -10.33 10.47 -0.61
CA ILE A 986 -10.49 11.89 -0.92
C ILE A 986 -9.65 12.25 -2.15
N THR A 987 -10.29 12.83 -3.17
CA THR A 987 -9.65 13.22 -4.42
C THR A 987 -9.64 14.74 -4.61
N ARG A 988 -8.56 15.27 -5.19
CA ARG A 988 -8.37 16.67 -5.57
C ARG A 988 -7.86 16.76 -7.00
N LYS A 989 -8.37 17.72 -7.77
CA LYS A 989 -7.83 18.06 -9.08
C LYS A 989 -6.55 18.89 -8.89
N ILE A 990 -5.50 18.55 -9.62
CA ILE A 990 -4.21 19.24 -9.65
C ILE A 990 -3.80 19.49 -11.10
N VAL A 991 -3.02 20.54 -11.39
CA VAL A 991 -2.63 20.95 -12.74
C VAL A 991 -1.11 21.16 -12.81
N LYS A 992 -0.39 20.38 -13.62
CA LYS A 992 1.03 20.60 -13.92
C LYS A 992 1.16 21.68 -15.00
N GLN A 993 1.98 22.71 -14.78
CA GLN A 993 2.35 23.68 -15.81
C GLN A 993 3.51 23.20 -16.67
#